data_AF-A0A2S6GIJ6-F1
#
_entry.id   AF-A0A2S6GIJ6-F1
#
_cell.length_a   1.000
_cell.length_b   1.000
_cell.length_c   1.000
_cell.angle_alpha   90.00
_cell.angle_beta   90.00
_cell.angle_gamma   90.00
#
_symmetry.space_group_name_H-M   'P 1'
#
loop_
_entity.id
_entity.type
_entity.pdbx_description
1 polymer ?
#
loop_
_entity_poly.entity_id
_entity_poly.type
_entity_poly.pdbx_seq_one_letter_code
_entity_poly.pdbx_strand_id
1 'polypeptide(L)'
;MDAMTGAALRPVPVLRGLRERQLALVVLCAGTLMIILDGSVVNVALPSIQTDLGFAQTDLAWVINAYLIPFGGLLLLAGRLGDLLGRKRLFISGLAVFTVASLACGLANSQAVLIAARAAQGIGGAAASAVVLGMIVTMFPRPREQARAVGVYSFVAAAGASLGLLAGAALTEAINWHWIFFVNLPLGAATIVAALRLLDENTADTDAQTSDVLGGLLITLGLSLWVYTIVQAGETGWGSTRTIVLCAVSTALVLGFVAHQARARDPLVPLGIFRARNVGWANLVQTLMVAGFAGVFFLGALYMQNVLRFSVAEVGLAFLPAAAAIATLSLKVTPKLVDKVDAKAVLVPGMLLMVAGLALFARVPVDGDYLVDVLPVMLLLGTGAGLCFPAVITVAMADATTSDAGVRSGLVNTTQQMGPALGLAVLAAMSSARTGDALADGVPALEALTSGYRLAFLVGAGIVLVAAVLGMTVVQPAVPKTAPKSLDDTAVDAHDHNLAGVRDPDYLALGLGGTGMMGMLWSVAEGKRAVGVELRGDPSYGVMHWNLNADIYHHLGVIDQLMLERYGADGVPKRGDGSLFRLAECLYSTETEAGDASADEVVSGFDLESHVGGVVLHEEHVDDRWLDGRPHRVVADLGGMTPPTGPDPSRLGRDLAEVLADRPTFLAGAEEVLVILRRYLEAVEAMDLASGREPRVRLFTSHRVLTEPRRAAKGATGFERQPDGRLRVRLEMVRSLDHKGKFRRVAVDNAEIVDLGVPGLIVIAEGQSGADARRLGFTQRDVRVDHGDGNGPVPAQADYLAGLIEVFIDSRVRRRVSTEFDRNGTAYTTRQIAIGHEDDAEVGWVLIEVPEFKTFDPVLAGLVPEGTAKDTAKYFAAHQLLMRDFFLEQTAHLLEIPKAELAKIQLTYGPKLFRLVERIGSDAVVAANAVVAGDSFGNGHVLTSGGVTTGMVGHAHRVLRYWRARESGVTHEQALRDLADGIKADTQAWIRHSESEFSPMPPADRRALAATREHRASLLIRDHSDEWIRVVIQAGRLHAYALPPLADTHPAARAAAESPSS
;
A
#
# COMPACT_ATOMS: atom_id res chain seq x y z
N MET A 1 50.37 -17.61 0.29
CA MET A 1 51.08 -16.36 0.57
C MET A 1 50.65 -15.34 -0.47
N ASP A 2 49.64 -14.58 -0.05
CA ASP A 2 49.32 -13.18 -0.37
C ASP A 2 49.11 -12.74 -1.82
N ALA A 3 47.83 -12.68 -2.21
CA ALA A 3 47.17 -11.40 -2.51
C ALA A 3 45.63 -11.59 -2.54
N MET A 4 45.04 -11.64 -1.34
CA MET A 4 43.65 -11.21 -1.12
C MET A 4 43.61 -9.68 -1.25
N THR A 5 42.67 -9.12 -2.02
CA THR A 5 42.04 -7.82 -1.69
C THR A 5 40.80 -7.57 -2.57
N GLY A 6 39.61 -7.66 -1.96
CA GLY A 6 38.58 -6.64 -2.13
C GLY A 6 37.53 -6.79 -3.25
N ALA A 7 36.76 -7.88 -3.29
CA ALA A 7 35.38 -7.80 -3.80
C ALA A 7 34.47 -7.59 -2.59
N ALA A 8 34.29 -6.32 -2.21
CA ALA A 8 33.44 -5.93 -1.10
C ALA A 8 31.99 -6.37 -1.38
N LEU A 9 31.45 -7.17 -0.48
CA LEU A 9 30.03 -7.50 -0.34
C LEU A 9 29.21 -6.21 -0.52
N ARG A 10 28.23 -6.23 -1.43
CA ARG A 10 27.27 -5.13 -1.59
C ARG A 10 26.33 -5.16 -0.38
N PRO A 11 26.30 -4.14 0.49
CA PRO A 11 25.29 -4.06 1.53
C PRO A 11 23.95 -3.68 0.89
N VAL A 12 22.96 -4.56 1.03
CA VAL A 12 21.54 -4.30 0.73
C VAL A 12 20.92 -3.66 1.99
N PRO A 13 19.90 -2.80 1.87
CA PRO A 13 19.39 -2.03 3.00
C PRO A 13 18.47 -2.89 3.88
N VAL A 14 18.85 -3.05 5.14
CA VAL A 14 17.95 -3.49 6.21
C VAL A 14 16.74 -2.55 6.23
N LEU A 15 15.57 -3.04 5.82
CA LEU A 15 14.34 -2.27 5.75
C LEU A 15 13.81 -2.00 7.17
N ARG A 16 14.39 -0.99 7.81
CA ARG A 16 13.95 -0.40 9.09
C ARG A 16 12.43 -0.32 9.22
N GLY A 17 11.90 -0.62 10.41
CA GLY A 17 10.45 -0.62 10.68
C GLY A 17 9.77 0.72 10.37
N LEU A 18 8.45 0.70 10.16
CA LEU A 18 7.63 1.86 9.74
C LEU A 18 7.91 3.15 10.55
N ARG A 19 8.18 3.01 11.85
CA ARG A 19 8.49 4.12 12.76
C ARG A 19 9.79 4.84 12.41
N GLU A 20 10.81 4.10 11.99
CA GLU A 20 12.10 4.66 11.59
C GLU A 20 12.00 5.35 10.22
N ARG A 21 11.23 4.78 9.28
CA ARG A 21 10.88 5.43 8.01
C ARG A 21 10.11 6.74 8.22
N GLN A 22 9.18 6.77 9.19
CA GLN A 22 8.48 8.00 9.58
C GLN A 22 9.42 9.04 10.21
N LEU A 23 10.39 8.63 11.03
CA LEU A 23 11.40 9.55 11.59
C LEU A 23 12.33 10.09 10.50
N ALA A 24 12.75 9.25 9.56
CA ALA A 24 13.52 9.67 8.39
C ALA A 24 12.73 10.66 7.52
N LEU A 25 11.41 10.47 7.33
CA LEU A 25 10.54 11.45 6.67
C LEU A 25 10.54 12.79 7.40
N VAL A 26 10.48 12.79 8.74
CA VAL A 26 10.57 14.03 9.54
C VAL A 26 11.90 14.74 9.31
N VAL A 27 13.02 14.01 9.21
CA VAL A 27 14.34 14.59 8.91
C VAL A 27 14.37 15.24 7.52
N LEU A 28 13.89 14.55 6.50
CA LEU A 28 13.84 15.07 5.13
C LEU A 28 12.93 16.31 5.03
N CYS A 29 11.79 16.27 5.71
CA CYS A 29 10.87 17.39 5.82
C CYS A 29 11.46 18.56 6.61
N ALA A 30 12.21 18.32 7.69
CA ALA A 30 12.87 19.37 8.47
C ALA A 30 13.90 20.14 7.62
N GLY A 31 14.73 19.41 6.85
CA GLY A 31 15.66 20.03 5.91
C GLY A 31 14.95 20.84 4.82
N THR A 32 13.87 20.30 4.26
CA THR A 32 13.05 21.00 3.26
C THR A 32 12.41 22.26 3.84
N LEU A 33 11.84 22.17 5.05
CA LEU A 33 11.23 23.29 5.75
C LEU A 33 12.24 24.41 5.99
N MET A 34 13.46 24.07 6.44
CA MET A 34 14.53 25.04 6.68
C MET A 34 14.86 25.85 5.41
N ILE A 35 15.02 25.17 4.28
CA ILE A 35 15.38 25.81 2.99
C ILE A 35 14.25 26.73 2.51
N ILE A 36 13.00 26.30 2.62
CA ILE A 36 11.84 27.10 2.20
C ILE A 36 11.62 28.30 3.12
N LEU A 37 11.78 28.09 4.43
CA LEU A 37 11.66 29.12 5.44
C LEU A 37 12.69 30.23 5.23
N ASP A 38 13.96 29.90 5.02
CA ASP A 38 15.01 30.89 4.74
C ASP A 38 14.71 31.72 3.48
N GLY A 39 14.20 31.06 2.43
CA GLY A 39 13.80 31.73 1.19
C GLY A 39 12.69 32.78 1.38
N SER A 40 11.75 32.56 2.31
CA SER A 40 10.64 33.48 2.53
C SER A 40 10.89 34.52 3.63
N VAL A 41 11.63 34.17 4.69
CA VAL A 41 11.93 35.05 5.82
C VAL A 41 12.63 36.34 5.39
N VAL A 42 13.60 36.24 4.47
CA VAL A 42 14.42 37.39 4.03
C VAL A 42 13.56 38.52 3.44
N ASN A 43 12.44 38.21 2.81
CA ASN A 43 11.54 39.21 2.20
C ASN A 43 11.05 40.25 3.22
N VAL A 44 10.82 39.80 4.46
CA VAL A 44 10.34 40.63 5.56
C VAL A 44 11.46 41.49 6.15
N ALA A 45 12.68 40.99 6.12
CA ALA A 45 13.85 41.66 6.67
C ALA A 45 14.51 42.65 5.69
N LEU A 46 14.15 42.63 4.41
CA LEU A 46 14.76 43.46 3.36
C LEU A 46 14.88 44.96 3.72
N PRO A 47 13.86 45.64 4.27
CA PRO A 47 13.99 47.06 4.63
C PRO A 47 15.05 47.31 5.71
N SER A 48 15.16 46.38 6.67
CA SER A 48 16.15 46.45 7.74
C SER A 48 17.57 46.18 7.20
N ILE A 49 17.72 45.16 6.33
CA ILE A 49 18.98 44.85 5.63
C ILE A 49 19.43 46.05 4.79
N GLN A 50 18.49 46.72 4.12
CA GLN A 50 18.78 47.89 3.30
C GLN A 50 19.39 49.01 4.12
N THR A 51 18.76 49.32 5.25
CA THR A 51 19.16 50.42 6.12
C THR A 51 20.49 50.13 6.81
N ASP A 52 20.69 48.90 7.28
CA ASP A 52 21.87 48.50 8.06
C ASP A 52 23.13 48.34 7.19
N LEU A 53 23.00 47.83 5.97
CA LEU A 53 24.13 47.63 5.03
C LEU A 53 24.24 48.72 3.95
N GLY A 54 23.37 49.72 3.99
CA GLY A 54 23.37 50.86 3.06
C GLY A 54 23.12 50.47 1.60
N PHE A 55 22.27 49.47 1.33
CA PHE A 55 21.94 49.08 -0.04
C PHE A 55 21.22 50.20 -0.78
N ALA A 56 21.65 50.47 -2.02
CA ALA A 56 20.82 51.22 -2.96
C ALA A 56 19.54 50.42 -3.24
N GLN A 57 18.43 51.10 -3.52
CA GLN A 57 17.13 50.44 -3.73
C GLN A 57 17.16 49.45 -4.91
N THR A 58 17.97 49.74 -5.93
CA THR A 58 18.23 48.85 -7.08
C THR A 58 19.09 47.63 -6.72
N ASP A 59 19.99 47.77 -5.74
CA ASP A 59 20.91 46.70 -5.39
C ASP A 59 20.31 45.73 -4.36
N LEU A 60 19.26 46.15 -3.65
CA LEU A 60 18.60 45.35 -2.61
C LEU A 60 17.98 44.05 -3.15
N ALA A 61 17.52 44.05 -4.41
CA ALA A 61 16.98 42.86 -5.06
C ALA A 61 18.01 41.71 -5.15
N TRP A 62 19.31 42.03 -5.16
CA TRP A 62 20.38 41.02 -5.20
C TRP A 62 20.44 40.14 -3.95
N VAL A 63 19.95 40.60 -2.80
CA VAL A 63 19.88 39.78 -1.58
C VAL A 63 18.99 38.54 -1.79
N ILE A 64 17.92 38.68 -2.56
CA ILE A 64 17.03 37.57 -2.92
C ILE A 64 17.60 36.82 -4.13
N ASN A 65 17.98 37.54 -5.19
CA ASN A 65 18.37 36.93 -6.45
C ASN A 65 19.64 36.08 -6.34
N ALA A 66 20.61 36.53 -5.52
CA ALA A 66 21.85 35.79 -5.32
C ALA A 66 21.61 34.37 -4.78
N TYR A 67 20.52 34.16 -4.04
CA TYR A 67 20.08 32.84 -3.62
C TYR A 67 19.30 32.09 -4.69
N LEU A 68 18.30 32.73 -5.31
CA LEU A 68 17.40 32.08 -6.27
C LEU A 68 18.11 31.61 -7.55
N ILE A 69 19.09 32.37 -8.03
CA ILE A 69 19.82 32.09 -9.27
C ILE A 69 20.56 30.74 -9.20
N PRO A 70 21.45 30.48 -8.21
CA PRO A 70 22.08 29.17 -8.06
C PRO A 70 21.11 28.11 -7.58
N PHE A 71 20.13 28.43 -6.72
CA PHE A 71 19.15 27.47 -6.23
C PHE A 71 18.34 26.83 -7.38
N GLY A 72 17.74 27.66 -8.24
CA GLY A 72 16.97 27.17 -9.39
C GLY A 72 17.84 26.56 -10.48
N GLY A 73 18.98 27.21 -10.79
CA GLY A 73 19.87 26.76 -11.87
C GLY A 73 20.53 25.42 -11.59
N LEU A 74 20.91 25.12 -10.35
CA LEU A 74 21.65 23.91 -9.99
C LEU A 74 20.76 22.73 -9.61
N LEU A 75 19.45 22.91 -9.47
CA LEU A 75 18.56 21.87 -8.92
C LEU A 75 18.54 20.58 -9.77
N LEU A 76 18.47 20.70 -11.09
CA LEU A 76 18.52 19.55 -12.00
C LEU A 76 19.87 18.84 -11.99
N LEU A 77 20.96 19.62 -11.98
CA LEU A 77 22.32 19.10 -11.90
C LEU A 77 22.56 18.39 -10.56
N ALA A 78 22.08 18.99 -9.46
CA ALA A 78 22.09 18.41 -8.12
C ALA A 78 21.32 17.08 -8.08
N GLY A 79 20.13 16.99 -8.67
CA GLY A 79 19.37 15.74 -8.72
C GLY A 79 20.19 14.59 -9.31
N ARG A 80 20.84 14.83 -10.45
CA ARG A 80 21.73 13.84 -11.09
C ARG A 80 22.98 13.56 -10.29
N LEU A 81 23.61 14.57 -9.71
CA LEU A 81 24.74 14.39 -8.79
C LEU A 81 24.32 13.55 -7.57
N GLY A 82 23.05 13.61 -7.15
CA GLY A 82 22.52 12.80 -6.06
C GLY A 82 22.39 11.34 -6.45
N ASP A 83 21.99 11.06 -7.69
CA ASP A 83 21.96 9.70 -8.22
C ASP A 83 23.39 9.13 -8.41
N LEU A 84 24.38 9.97 -8.70
CA LEU A 84 25.79 9.57 -8.92
C LEU A 84 26.63 9.47 -7.64
N LEU A 85 26.48 10.41 -6.71
CA LEU A 85 27.28 10.51 -5.48
C LEU A 85 26.60 9.82 -4.29
N GLY A 86 25.34 9.40 -4.46
CA GLY A 86 24.47 8.90 -3.41
C GLY A 86 23.59 10.00 -2.81
N ARG A 87 22.28 9.74 -2.77
CA ARG A 87 21.25 10.73 -2.37
C ARG A 87 21.45 11.23 -0.93
N LYS A 88 21.80 10.33 -0.01
CA LYS A 88 22.13 10.69 1.39
C LYS A 88 23.31 11.66 1.48
N ARG A 89 24.41 11.37 0.76
CA ARG A 89 25.63 12.20 0.79
C ARG A 89 25.35 13.59 0.26
N LEU A 90 24.63 13.67 -0.87
CA LEU A 90 24.30 14.96 -1.45
C LEU A 90 23.37 15.76 -0.53
N PHE A 91 22.34 15.13 0.05
CA PHE A 91 21.45 15.77 1.02
C PHE A 91 22.24 16.38 2.17
N ILE A 92 23.11 15.60 2.81
CA ILE A 92 23.90 16.03 3.97
C ILE A 92 24.92 17.11 3.58
N SER A 93 25.63 16.95 2.46
CA SER A 93 26.60 17.94 1.99
C SER A 93 25.93 19.26 1.61
N GLY A 94 24.78 19.20 0.95
CA GLY A 94 23.99 20.38 0.59
C GLY A 94 23.51 21.11 1.83
N LEU A 95 23.01 20.35 2.81
CA LEU A 95 22.54 20.90 4.08
C LEU A 95 23.70 21.53 4.88
N ALA A 96 24.88 20.91 4.88
CA ALA A 96 26.08 21.47 5.52
C ALA A 96 26.53 22.77 4.86
N VAL A 97 26.59 22.81 3.52
CA VAL A 97 26.91 24.04 2.77
C VAL A 97 25.89 25.13 3.07
N PHE A 98 24.60 24.79 3.08
CA PHE A 98 23.52 25.72 3.42
C PHE A 98 23.70 26.27 4.84
N THR A 99 23.93 25.42 5.84
CA THR A 99 24.08 25.83 7.23
C THR A 99 25.31 26.72 7.46
N VAL A 100 26.44 26.40 6.83
CA VAL A 100 27.65 27.24 6.91
C VAL A 100 27.45 28.57 6.18
N ALA A 101 26.77 28.56 5.04
CA ALA A 101 26.44 29.79 4.32
C ALA A 101 25.44 30.66 5.11
N SER A 102 24.48 30.06 5.83
CA SER A 102 23.61 30.77 6.77
C SER A 102 24.41 31.45 7.88
N LEU A 103 25.44 30.81 8.43
CA LEU A 103 26.35 31.44 9.39
C LEU A 103 27.02 32.68 8.80
N ALA A 104 27.50 32.58 7.56
CA ALA A 104 28.14 33.69 6.86
C ALA A 104 27.16 34.84 6.57
N CYS A 105 25.90 34.55 6.24
CA CYS A 105 24.84 35.56 6.11
C CYS A 105 24.55 36.27 7.44
N GLY A 106 24.43 35.52 8.54
CA GLY A 106 24.22 36.09 9.87
C GLY A 106 25.40 36.89 10.41
N LEU A 107 26.61 36.66 9.90
CA LEU A 107 27.82 37.45 10.24
C LEU A 107 28.12 38.55 9.22
N ALA A 108 27.28 38.74 8.20
CA ALA A 108 27.56 39.67 7.12
C ALA A 108 27.50 41.12 7.61
N ASN A 109 28.59 41.85 7.36
CA ASN A 109 28.75 43.27 7.68
C ASN A 109 28.91 44.14 6.42
N SER A 110 28.76 43.56 5.24
CA SER A 110 28.84 44.25 3.95
C SER A 110 27.96 43.57 2.91
N GLN A 111 27.54 44.35 1.92
CA GLN A 111 26.67 43.90 0.82
C GLN A 111 27.29 42.72 0.06
N ALA A 112 28.59 42.79 -0.24
CA ALA A 112 29.31 41.76 -0.98
C ALA A 112 29.36 40.41 -0.22
N VAL A 113 29.60 40.45 1.10
CA VAL A 113 29.62 39.23 1.93
C VAL A 113 28.23 38.60 1.98
N LEU A 114 27.18 39.41 2.18
CA LEU A 114 25.80 38.91 2.21
C LEU A 114 25.42 38.27 0.87
N ILE A 115 25.68 38.95 -0.25
CA ILE A 115 25.39 38.44 -1.59
C ILE A 115 26.15 37.13 -1.87
N ALA A 116 27.44 37.06 -1.56
CA ALA A 116 28.24 35.86 -1.77
C ALA A 116 27.76 34.68 -0.90
N ALA A 117 27.41 34.95 0.36
CA ALA A 117 26.88 33.95 1.27
C ALA A 117 25.48 33.46 0.81
N ARG A 118 24.61 34.34 0.31
CA ARG A 118 23.32 33.97 -0.30
C ARG A 118 23.51 33.06 -1.50
N ALA A 119 24.51 33.33 -2.34
CA ALA A 119 24.85 32.45 -3.46
C ALA A 119 25.26 31.05 -2.99
N ALA A 120 26.12 30.96 -1.96
CA ALA A 120 26.49 29.68 -1.36
C ALA A 120 25.29 28.96 -0.71
N GLN A 121 24.38 29.68 -0.05
CA GLN A 121 23.14 29.11 0.48
C GLN A 121 22.29 28.51 -0.64
N GLY A 122 22.15 29.19 -1.78
CA GLY A 122 21.39 28.67 -2.93
C GLY A 122 21.99 27.38 -3.50
N ILE A 123 23.32 27.27 -3.56
CA ILE A 123 24.02 26.03 -3.96
C ILE A 123 23.69 24.88 -2.99
N GLY A 124 23.82 25.13 -1.68
CA GLY A 124 23.53 24.12 -0.65
C GLY A 124 22.05 23.68 -0.66
N GLY A 125 21.15 24.65 -0.83
CA GLY A 125 19.71 24.41 -0.93
C GLY A 125 19.35 23.56 -2.13
N ALA A 126 19.93 23.84 -3.31
CA ALA A 126 19.71 23.04 -4.50
C ALA A 126 20.17 21.59 -4.31
N ALA A 127 21.38 21.40 -3.77
CA ALA A 127 21.94 20.09 -3.49
C ALA A 127 21.05 19.26 -2.55
N ALA A 128 20.58 19.88 -1.46
CA ALA A 128 19.73 19.20 -0.50
C ALA A 128 18.33 18.91 -1.04
N SER A 129 17.65 19.91 -1.63
CA SER A 129 16.27 19.77 -2.07
C SER A 129 16.12 18.75 -3.20
N ALA A 130 17.08 18.64 -4.11
CA ALA A 130 16.92 17.85 -5.35
C ALA A 130 16.68 16.35 -5.12
N VAL A 131 17.15 15.80 -4.00
CA VAL A 131 17.10 14.35 -3.71
C VAL A 131 15.97 13.93 -2.79
N VAL A 132 15.34 14.87 -2.07
CA VAL A 132 14.38 14.57 -0.99
C VAL A 132 13.18 13.75 -1.46
N LEU A 133 12.48 14.19 -2.50
CA LEU A 133 11.28 13.51 -2.98
C LEU A 133 11.59 12.10 -3.49
N GLY A 134 12.73 11.94 -4.18
CA GLY A 134 13.23 10.64 -4.62
C GLY A 134 13.52 9.70 -3.45
N MET A 135 14.11 10.22 -2.35
CA MET A 135 14.32 9.46 -1.12
C MET A 135 13.01 9.07 -0.43
N ILE A 136 12.02 9.96 -0.38
CA ILE A 136 10.69 9.67 0.20
C ILE A 136 9.99 8.57 -0.60
N VAL A 137 9.97 8.68 -1.92
CA VAL A 137 9.32 7.71 -2.81
C VAL A 137 9.96 6.33 -2.71
N THR A 138 11.29 6.24 -2.56
CA THR A 138 11.98 4.96 -2.38
C THR A 138 11.82 4.38 -0.98
N MET A 139 11.61 5.22 0.05
CA MET A 139 11.50 4.78 1.44
C MET A 139 10.09 4.29 1.81
N PHE A 140 9.07 4.64 1.03
CA PHE A 140 7.69 4.20 1.25
C PHE A 140 7.17 3.47 0.00
N PRO A 141 7.35 2.13 -0.09
CA PRO A 141 6.94 1.36 -1.26
C PRO A 141 5.41 1.17 -1.34
N ARG A 142 4.73 1.12 -0.19
CA ARG A 142 3.27 0.95 -0.10
C ARG A 142 2.53 2.18 -0.62
N PRO A 143 1.61 2.07 -1.61
CA PRO A 143 0.93 3.22 -2.21
C PRO A 143 0.26 4.16 -1.20
N ARG A 144 -0.36 3.59 -0.16
CA ARG A 144 -1.06 4.35 0.88
C ARG A 144 -0.11 5.09 1.83
N GLU A 145 1.02 4.48 2.18
CA GLU A 145 2.05 5.11 3.02
C GLU A 145 2.81 6.16 2.24
N GLN A 146 3.13 5.86 0.98
CA GLN A 146 3.76 6.77 0.04
C GLN A 146 2.89 8.02 -0.16
N ALA A 147 1.59 7.85 -0.38
CA ALA A 147 0.65 8.97 -0.51
C ALA A 147 0.60 9.84 0.75
N ARG A 148 0.66 9.23 1.95
CA ARG A 148 0.75 9.97 3.21
C ARG A 148 2.07 10.72 3.34
N ALA A 149 3.19 10.08 3.03
CA ALA A 149 4.52 10.67 3.11
C ALA A 149 4.69 11.84 2.13
N VAL A 150 4.23 11.67 0.89
CA VAL A 150 4.12 12.74 -0.12
C VAL A 150 3.19 13.85 0.35
N GLY A 151 2.10 13.52 1.03
CA GLY A 151 1.20 14.50 1.66
C GLY A 151 1.91 15.37 2.71
N VAL A 152 2.72 14.76 3.59
CA VAL A 152 3.53 15.48 4.60
C VAL A 152 4.55 16.40 3.93
N TYR A 153 5.28 15.88 2.95
CA TYR A 153 6.22 16.67 2.17
C TYR A 153 5.54 17.85 1.46
N SER A 154 4.39 17.61 0.83
CA SER A 154 3.62 18.63 0.11
C SER A 154 3.14 19.73 1.05
N PHE A 155 2.68 19.37 2.25
CA PHE A 155 2.31 20.33 3.29
C PHE A 155 3.52 21.21 3.66
N VAL A 156 4.66 20.60 3.96
CA VAL A 156 5.88 21.33 4.32
C VAL A 156 6.31 22.26 3.19
N ALA A 157 6.26 21.78 1.95
CA ALA A 157 6.61 22.55 0.77
C ALA A 157 5.72 23.79 0.58
N ALA A 158 4.43 23.67 0.91
CA ALA A 158 3.44 24.71 0.67
C ALA A 158 3.25 25.68 1.83
N ALA A 159 3.25 25.18 3.07
CA ALA A 159 3.04 25.96 4.27
C ALA A 159 4.34 26.60 4.80
N GLY A 160 5.51 26.09 4.41
CA GLY A 160 6.81 26.60 4.83
C GLY A 160 7.01 28.09 4.53
N ALA A 161 6.50 28.58 3.39
CA ALA A 161 6.60 29.99 3.02
C ALA A 161 5.88 30.91 4.03
N SER A 162 4.65 30.58 4.43
CA SER A 162 3.87 31.32 5.43
C SER A 162 4.51 31.28 6.81
N LEU A 163 4.99 30.10 7.22
CA LEU A 163 5.69 29.93 8.49
C LEU A 163 6.97 30.77 8.53
N GLY A 164 7.69 30.86 7.40
CA GLY A 164 8.87 31.71 7.30
C GLY A 164 8.55 33.20 7.31
N LEU A 165 7.49 33.67 6.65
CA LEU A 165 7.08 35.07 6.78
C LEU A 165 6.78 35.45 8.24
N LEU A 166 6.07 34.58 8.96
CA LEU A 166 5.73 34.79 10.38
C LEU A 166 6.96 34.71 11.30
N ALA A 167 7.81 33.69 11.12
CA ALA A 167 9.04 33.56 11.89
C ALA A 167 10.01 34.72 11.61
N GLY A 168 10.12 35.14 10.35
CA GLY A 168 10.96 36.25 9.91
C GLY A 168 10.52 37.59 10.50
N ALA A 169 9.22 37.84 10.50
CA ALA A 169 8.62 38.99 11.18
C ALA A 169 9.00 39.04 12.65
N ALA A 170 8.71 37.94 13.37
CA ALA A 170 8.95 37.85 14.80
C ALA A 170 10.45 38.02 15.15
N LEU A 171 11.35 37.37 14.40
CA LEU A 171 12.79 37.43 14.65
C LEU A 171 13.38 38.81 14.33
N THR A 172 12.97 39.42 13.21
CA THR A 172 13.47 40.74 12.80
C THR A 172 12.99 41.83 13.75
N GLU A 173 11.74 41.77 14.20
CA GLU A 173 11.14 42.76 15.10
C GLU A 173 11.61 42.59 16.55
N ALA A 174 11.72 41.35 17.04
CA ALA A 174 12.08 41.10 18.44
C ALA A 174 13.60 41.24 18.72
N ILE A 175 14.46 40.99 17.73
CA ILE A 175 15.92 40.96 17.93
C ILE A 175 16.64 41.81 16.88
N ASN A 176 16.85 41.26 15.68
CA ASN A 176 17.39 41.94 14.48
C ASN A 176 17.35 40.98 13.29
N TRP A 177 17.67 41.48 12.10
CA TRP A 177 17.63 40.69 10.88
C TRP A 177 18.69 39.57 10.82
N HIS A 178 19.84 39.68 11.46
CA HIS A 178 20.88 38.62 11.41
C HIS A 178 20.38 37.28 11.98
N TRP A 179 19.50 37.33 12.98
CA TRP A 179 18.92 36.13 13.61
C TRP A 179 18.03 35.30 12.69
N ILE A 180 17.56 35.88 11.59
CA ILE A 180 16.85 35.13 10.57
C ILE A 180 17.73 34.07 9.89
N PHE A 181 19.05 34.28 9.88
CA PHE A 181 20.01 33.32 9.36
C PHE A 181 20.54 32.40 10.47
N PHE A 182 20.71 32.91 11.68
CA PHE A 182 21.19 32.10 12.81
C PHE A 182 20.21 31.01 13.23
N VAL A 183 18.90 31.17 13.01
CA VAL A 183 17.91 30.12 13.31
C VAL A 183 18.16 28.82 12.52
N ASN A 184 18.80 28.90 11.35
CA ASN A 184 19.14 27.75 10.53
C ASN A 184 20.30 26.92 11.10
N LEU A 185 21.13 27.48 11.99
CA LEU A 185 22.27 26.78 12.59
C LEU A 185 21.85 25.58 13.46
N PRO A 186 21.03 25.75 14.51
CA PRO A 186 20.60 24.63 15.34
C PRO A 186 19.74 23.64 14.56
N LEU A 187 18.89 24.13 13.64
CA LEU A 187 18.03 23.28 12.82
C LEU A 187 18.87 22.44 11.85
N GLY A 188 19.77 23.06 11.11
CA GLY A 188 20.68 22.37 10.18
C GLY A 188 21.58 21.37 10.89
N ALA A 189 22.19 21.72 12.03
CA ALA A 189 23.01 20.80 12.81
C ALA A 189 22.20 19.59 13.30
N ALA A 190 21.00 19.81 13.87
CA ALA A 190 20.14 18.74 14.33
C ALA A 190 19.69 17.83 13.17
N THR A 191 19.29 18.40 12.03
CA THR A 191 18.88 17.64 10.85
C THR A 191 20.05 16.86 10.25
N ILE A 192 21.26 17.40 10.20
CA ILE A 192 22.46 16.68 9.75
C ILE A 192 22.75 15.49 10.66
N VAL A 193 22.77 15.70 11.98
CA VAL A 193 23.03 14.63 12.96
C VAL A 193 21.97 13.53 12.86
N ALA A 194 20.69 13.90 12.73
CA ALA A 194 19.60 12.97 12.54
C ALA A 194 19.68 12.23 11.19
N ALA A 195 20.02 12.94 10.11
CA ALA A 195 20.21 12.38 8.77
C ALA A 195 21.34 11.36 8.71
N LEU A 196 22.46 11.61 9.43
CA LEU A 196 23.56 10.67 9.52
C LEU A 196 23.14 9.33 10.15
N ARG A 197 22.22 9.37 11.13
CA ARG A 197 21.74 8.19 11.89
C ARG A 197 20.55 7.47 11.25
N LEU A 198 19.63 8.21 10.64
CA LEU A 198 18.31 7.73 10.23
C LEU A 198 18.16 7.54 8.72
N LEU A 199 18.99 8.17 7.88
CA LEU A 199 18.97 7.96 6.44
C LEU A 199 19.99 6.89 6.07
N ASP A 200 19.61 5.95 5.22
CA ASP A 200 20.54 4.95 4.70
C ASP A 200 21.20 5.43 3.40
N GLU A 201 22.38 4.92 3.13
CA GLU A 201 23.16 5.30 1.96
C GLU A 201 22.71 4.43 0.78
N ASN A 202 21.72 4.89 0.02
CA ASN A 202 21.36 4.22 -1.24
C ASN A 202 22.61 4.22 -2.13
N THR A 203 23.08 3.02 -2.48
CA THR A 203 24.22 2.80 -3.36
C THR A 203 24.02 3.61 -4.63
N ALA A 204 25.02 4.44 -4.95
CA ALA A 204 25.14 5.04 -6.26
C ALA A 204 25.06 3.89 -7.29
N ASP A 205 24.18 4.04 -8.28
CA ASP A 205 24.01 3.05 -9.33
C ASP A 205 25.37 2.89 -10.03
N THR A 206 26.09 1.79 -9.76
CA THR A 206 27.47 1.61 -10.23
C THR A 206 27.58 1.53 -11.77
N ASP A 207 26.43 1.38 -12.45
CA ASP A 207 26.29 1.42 -13.91
C ASP A 207 25.91 2.81 -14.45
N ALA A 208 25.81 3.84 -13.60
CA ALA A 208 25.57 5.21 -14.05
C ALA A 208 26.79 5.74 -14.83
N GLN A 209 26.77 5.48 -16.14
CA GLN A 209 27.66 6.06 -17.12
C GLN A 209 27.63 7.60 -17.06
N THR A 210 28.71 8.18 -17.57
CA THR A 210 29.14 9.59 -17.46
C THR A 210 28.02 10.63 -17.34
N SER A 211 28.14 11.51 -16.33
CA SER A 211 27.28 12.69 -16.17
C SER A 211 27.29 13.55 -17.44
N ASP A 212 26.11 13.91 -17.96
CA ASP A 212 25.96 14.93 -18.99
C ASP A 212 26.19 16.34 -18.40
N VAL A 213 27.47 16.64 -18.16
CA VAL A 213 27.95 17.91 -17.61
C VAL A 213 27.60 19.07 -18.53
N LEU A 214 27.66 18.87 -19.85
CA LEU A 214 27.34 19.92 -20.83
C LEU A 214 25.85 20.26 -20.78
N GLY A 215 24.97 19.27 -20.74
CA GLY A 215 23.54 19.49 -20.52
C GLY A 215 23.27 20.19 -19.20
N GLY A 216 23.99 19.82 -18.14
CA GLY A 216 23.89 20.45 -16.82
C GLY A 216 24.25 21.92 -16.87
N LEU A 217 25.39 22.25 -17.49
CA LEU A 217 25.82 23.64 -17.69
C LEU A 217 24.83 24.44 -18.53
N LEU A 218 24.31 23.88 -19.63
CA LEU A 218 23.35 24.55 -20.50
C LEU A 218 22.05 24.90 -19.78
N ILE A 219 21.49 23.96 -19.01
CA ILE A 219 20.23 24.19 -18.29
C ILE A 219 20.43 25.11 -17.08
N THR A 220 21.54 24.96 -16.35
CA THR A 220 21.89 25.85 -15.24
C THR A 220 22.10 27.28 -15.72
N LEU A 221 22.98 27.50 -16.71
CA LEU A 221 23.22 28.83 -17.26
C LEU A 221 21.96 29.39 -17.93
N GLY A 222 21.21 28.56 -18.65
CA GLY A 222 19.97 28.95 -19.29
C GLY A 222 18.95 29.48 -18.29
N LEU A 223 18.62 28.70 -17.25
CA LEU A 223 17.62 29.05 -16.24
C LEU A 223 18.10 30.19 -15.32
N SER A 224 19.36 30.18 -14.89
CA SER A 224 19.96 31.26 -14.10
C SER A 224 19.95 32.58 -14.87
N LEU A 225 20.32 32.56 -16.15
CA LEU A 225 20.28 33.74 -17.02
C LEU A 225 18.84 34.17 -17.29
N TRP A 226 17.91 33.23 -17.45
CA TRP A 226 16.49 33.53 -17.63
C TRP A 226 15.93 34.29 -16.43
N VAL A 227 16.13 33.75 -15.21
CA VAL A 227 15.71 34.41 -13.96
C VAL A 227 16.37 35.79 -13.83
N TYR A 228 17.68 35.89 -14.06
CA TYR A 228 18.40 37.17 -14.05
C TYR A 228 17.79 38.17 -15.04
N THR A 229 17.44 37.73 -16.24
CA THR A 229 16.87 38.57 -17.30
C THR A 229 15.51 39.13 -16.89
N ILE A 230 14.61 38.32 -16.32
CA ILE A 230 13.29 38.83 -15.90
C ILE A 230 13.45 39.88 -14.81
N VAL A 231 14.32 39.62 -13.83
CA VAL A 231 14.49 40.55 -12.71
C VAL A 231 15.11 41.86 -13.21
N GLN A 232 16.13 41.80 -14.07
CA GLN A 232 16.75 42.99 -14.65
C GLN A 232 15.82 43.75 -15.61
N ALA A 233 14.87 43.07 -16.27
CA ALA A 233 13.88 43.68 -17.16
C ALA A 233 12.97 44.66 -16.41
N GLY A 234 12.69 44.41 -15.13
CA GLY A 234 11.93 45.34 -14.28
C GLY A 234 12.64 46.67 -14.04
N GLU A 235 13.97 46.69 -14.01
CA GLU A 235 14.78 47.89 -13.74
C GLU A 235 15.19 48.62 -15.02
N THR A 236 15.64 47.86 -16.03
CA THR A 236 16.19 48.42 -17.28
C THR A 236 15.15 48.59 -18.38
N GLY A 237 13.93 48.08 -18.15
CA GLY A 237 12.84 48.08 -19.10
C GLY A 237 12.87 46.87 -20.04
N TRP A 238 11.69 46.35 -20.36
CA TRP A 238 11.50 45.21 -21.26
C TRP A 238 11.95 45.48 -22.70
N GLY A 239 11.91 46.73 -23.16
CA GLY A 239 12.32 47.13 -24.50
C GLY A 239 13.82 47.42 -24.66
N SER A 240 14.62 47.29 -23.59
CA SER A 240 16.05 47.60 -23.67
C SER A 240 16.79 46.56 -24.52
N THR A 241 17.78 47.00 -25.31
CA THR A 241 18.63 46.10 -26.12
C THR A 241 19.30 45.04 -25.25
N ARG A 242 19.69 45.41 -24.02
CA ARG A 242 20.30 44.50 -23.05
C ARG A 242 19.33 43.39 -22.63
N THR A 243 18.09 43.73 -22.28
CA THR A 243 17.05 42.76 -21.91
C THR A 243 16.74 41.81 -23.05
N ILE A 244 16.59 42.34 -24.28
CA ILE A 244 16.30 41.52 -25.47
C ILE A 244 17.45 40.54 -25.77
N VAL A 245 18.71 41.00 -25.68
CA VAL A 245 19.89 40.14 -25.88
C VAL A 245 19.95 39.05 -24.81
N LEU A 246 19.75 39.40 -23.53
CA LEU A 246 19.77 38.43 -22.44
C LEU A 246 18.63 37.40 -22.58
N CYS A 247 17.43 37.81 -23.01
CA CYS A 247 16.31 36.92 -23.35
C CYS A 247 16.66 35.98 -24.51
N ALA A 248 17.30 36.49 -25.56
CA ALA A 248 17.70 35.69 -26.70
C ALA A 248 18.76 34.64 -26.32
N VAL A 249 19.77 35.04 -25.53
CA VAL A 249 20.84 34.14 -25.07
C VAL A 249 20.30 33.09 -24.10
N SER A 250 19.48 33.47 -23.12
CA SER A 250 18.89 32.52 -22.17
C SER A 250 17.98 31.51 -22.87
N THR A 251 17.18 31.97 -23.83
CA THR A 251 16.35 31.10 -24.69
C THR A 251 17.22 30.17 -25.55
N ALA A 252 18.30 30.68 -26.13
CA ALA A 252 19.23 29.87 -26.91
C ALA A 252 19.93 28.79 -26.07
N LEU A 253 20.29 29.08 -24.81
CA LEU A 253 20.86 28.11 -23.88
C LEU A 253 19.87 27.00 -23.52
N VAL A 254 18.61 27.34 -23.24
CA VAL A 254 17.56 26.34 -22.95
C VAL A 254 17.24 25.50 -24.19
N LEU A 255 17.13 26.11 -25.38
CA LEU A 255 16.94 25.36 -26.63
C LEU A 255 18.16 24.49 -26.98
N GLY A 256 19.36 24.98 -26.68
CA GLY A 256 20.61 24.24 -26.80
C GLY A 256 20.63 23.02 -25.88
N PHE A 257 20.16 23.15 -24.64
CA PHE A 257 19.96 22.02 -23.74
C PHE A 257 19.02 20.97 -24.35
N VAL A 258 17.84 21.38 -24.83
CA VAL A 258 16.88 20.44 -25.44
C VAL A 258 17.48 19.73 -26.66
N ALA A 259 18.17 20.46 -27.54
CA ALA A 259 18.83 19.89 -28.71
C ALA A 259 19.98 18.93 -28.34
N HIS A 260 20.70 19.21 -27.24
CA HIS A 260 21.75 18.36 -26.70
C HIS A 260 21.17 17.09 -26.07
N GLN A 261 20.12 17.20 -25.24
CA GLN A 261 19.42 16.05 -24.65
C GLN A 261 18.88 15.08 -25.72
N ALA A 262 18.47 15.59 -26.89
CA ALA A 262 17.99 14.77 -28.00
C ALA A 262 19.08 13.91 -28.67
N ARG A 263 20.37 14.24 -28.46
CA ARG A 263 21.51 13.63 -29.17
C ARG A 263 22.54 13.00 -28.22
N ALA A 264 22.48 13.31 -26.93
CA ALA A 264 23.39 12.80 -25.91
C ALA A 264 23.21 11.28 -25.73
N ARG A 265 24.32 10.58 -25.46
CA ARG A 265 24.31 9.13 -25.14
C ARG A 265 23.67 8.87 -23.77
N ASP A 266 24.03 9.69 -22.78
CA ASP A 266 23.54 9.62 -21.39
C ASP A 266 22.88 10.95 -20.97
N PRO A 267 21.69 11.30 -21.49
CA PRO A 267 21.03 12.57 -21.22
C PRO A 267 20.64 12.73 -19.73
N LEU A 268 20.74 13.95 -19.20
CA LEU A 268 20.19 14.35 -17.89
C LEU A 268 18.67 14.14 -17.82
N VAL A 269 17.96 14.48 -18.90
CA VAL A 269 16.53 14.26 -19.04
C VAL A 269 16.32 13.52 -20.36
N PRO A 270 16.24 12.18 -20.35
CA PRO A 270 15.93 11.42 -21.57
C PRO A 270 14.60 11.89 -22.13
N LEU A 271 14.59 12.49 -23.32
CA LEU A 271 13.37 13.03 -23.92
C LEU A 271 12.28 11.95 -24.14
N GLY A 272 12.69 10.68 -24.15
CA GLY A 272 11.79 9.52 -24.11
C GLY A 272 10.85 9.50 -22.91
N ILE A 273 11.21 10.12 -21.77
CA ILE A 273 10.37 10.20 -20.57
C ILE A 273 9.09 11.01 -20.83
N PHE A 274 9.15 11.99 -21.73
CA PHE A 274 7.98 12.78 -22.14
C PHE A 274 7.05 12.02 -23.11
N ARG A 275 7.42 10.82 -23.57
CA ARG A 275 6.47 9.91 -24.24
C ARG A 275 5.39 9.42 -23.28
N ALA A 276 5.72 9.33 -21.98
CA ALA A 276 4.72 9.10 -20.94
C ALA A 276 3.89 10.39 -20.78
N ARG A 277 2.65 10.34 -21.28
CA ARG A 277 1.77 11.51 -21.41
C ARG A 277 1.60 12.27 -20.09
N ASN A 278 1.47 11.57 -18.96
CA ASN A 278 1.30 12.20 -17.65
C ASN A 278 2.55 12.94 -17.17
N VAL A 279 3.76 12.47 -17.47
CA VAL A 279 5.00 13.10 -16.99
C VAL A 279 5.12 14.52 -17.54
N GLY A 280 4.93 14.71 -18.85
CA GLY A 280 5.01 16.03 -19.48
C GLY A 280 3.88 16.97 -19.07
N TRP A 281 2.63 16.50 -19.15
CA TRP A 281 1.47 17.36 -18.87
C TRP A 281 1.31 17.69 -17.39
N ALA A 282 1.61 16.77 -16.47
CA ALA A 282 1.55 17.04 -15.03
C ALA A 282 2.59 18.07 -14.62
N ASN A 283 3.81 17.99 -15.14
CA ASN A 283 4.86 18.99 -14.90
C ASN A 283 4.49 20.37 -15.46
N LEU A 284 3.86 20.43 -16.64
CA LEU A 284 3.37 21.70 -17.20
C LEU A 284 2.23 22.29 -16.36
N VAL A 285 1.24 21.48 -15.99
CA VAL A 285 0.12 21.89 -15.13
C VAL A 285 0.64 22.36 -13.79
N GLN A 286 1.59 21.63 -13.19
CA GLN A 286 2.23 22.00 -11.94
C GLN A 286 2.93 23.35 -12.07
N THR A 287 3.75 23.55 -13.11
CA THR A 287 4.46 24.81 -13.37
C THR A 287 3.50 25.99 -13.45
N LEU A 288 2.45 25.89 -14.26
CA LEU A 288 1.46 26.96 -14.43
C LEU A 288 0.69 27.22 -13.13
N MET A 289 0.28 26.16 -12.44
CA MET A 289 -0.43 26.26 -11.16
C MET A 289 0.40 27.01 -10.12
N VAL A 290 1.66 26.61 -9.90
CA VAL A 290 2.51 27.25 -8.90
C VAL A 290 2.97 28.65 -9.34
N ALA A 291 3.13 28.90 -10.64
CA ALA A 291 3.44 30.22 -11.19
C ALA A 291 2.29 31.23 -10.96
N GLY A 292 1.05 30.83 -11.26
CA GLY A 292 -0.13 31.68 -11.03
C GLY A 292 -0.42 31.89 -9.54
N PHE A 293 -0.07 30.92 -8.70
CA PHE A 293 -0.22 31.00 -7.24
C PHE A 293 0.86 31.84 -6.54
N ALA A 294 2.03 32.03 -7.17
CA ALA A 294 3.20 32.66 -6.54
C ALA A 294 2.94 34.07 -5.99
N GLY A 295 2.09 34.85 -6.65
CA GLY A 295 1.75 36.22 -6.26
C GLY A 295 1.02 36.33 -4.92
N VAL A 296 0.39 35.25 -4.44
CA VAL A 296 -0.47 35.27 -3.24
C VAL A 296 0.29 35.68 -1.99
N PHE A 297 1.46 35.07 -1.74
CA PHE A 297 2.21 35.34 -0.51
C PHE A 297 3.01 36.64 -0.58
N PHE A 298 3.61 36.95 -1.74
CA PHE A 298 4.43 38.16 -1.88
C PHE A 298 3.59 39.41 -2.10
N LEU A 299 2.80 39.46 -3.19
CA LEU A 299 1.98 40.63 -3.51
C LEU A 299 0.81 40.78 -2.53
N GLY A 300 0.29 39.68 -1.99
CA GLY A 300 -0.73 39.72 -0.93
C GLY A 300 -0.18 40.31 0.38
N ALA A 301 1.04 39.94 0.78
CA ALA A 301 1.70 40.59 1.92
C ALA A 301 1.92 42.09 1.66
N LEU A 302 2.39 42.47 0.47
CA LEU A 302 2.59 43.87 0.12
C LEU A 302 1.28 44.66 0.06
N TYR A 303 0.18 44.07 -0.39
CA TYR A 303 -1.14 44.68 -0.31
C TYR A 303 -1.54 44.93 1.15
N MET A 304 -1.44 43.91 2.01
CA MET A 304 -1.78 44.06 3.42
C MET A 304 -0.90 45.09 4.15
N GLN A 305 0.40 45.15 3.85
CA GLN A 305 1.32 46.11 4.49
C GLN A 305 1.20 47.53 3.91
N ASN A 306 1.22 47.67 2.59
CA ASN A 306 1.32 48.98 1.94
C ASN A 306 -0.05 49.65 1.75
N VAL A 307 -1.12 48.86 1.61
CA VAL A 307 -2.49 49.36 1.41
C VAL A 307 -3.29 49.27 2.71
N LEU A 308 -3.41 48.09 3.30
CA LEU A 308 -4.19 47.90 4.55
C LEU A 308 -3.44 48.33 5.81
N ARG A 309 -2.14 48.65 5.70
CA ARG A 309 -1.29 49.11 6.81
C ARG A 309 -1.14 48.10 7.94
N PHE A 310 -1.22 46.81 7.62
CA PHE A 310 -0.97 45.74 8.58
C PHE A 310 0.50 45.76 8.98
N SER A 311 0.75 45.56 10.27
CA SER A 311 2.06 45.21 10.78
C SER A 311 2.51 43.86 10.23
N VAL A 312 3.81 43.61 10.33
CA VAL A 312 4.41 42.37 9.83
C VAL A 312 3.85 41.14 10.56
N ALA A 313 3.63 41.26 11.88
CA ALA A 313 2.99 40.21 12.68
C ALA A 313 1.55 39.93 12.24
N GLU A 314 0.77 40.98 11.95
CA GLU A 314 -0.62 40.84 11.45
C GLU A 314 -0.67 40.15 10.09
N VAL A 315 0.27 40.43 9.18
CA VAL A 315 0.37 39.72 7.90
C VAL A 315 0.67 38.24 8.10
N GLY A 316 1.57 37.89 9.02
CA GLY A 316 1.83 36.49 9.36
C GLY A 316 0.58 35.76 9.86
N LEU A 317 -0.19 36.40 10.76
CA LEU A 317 -1.46 35.87 11.27
C LEU A 317 -2.52 35.76 10.17
N ALA A 318 -2.56 36.73 9.24
CA ALA A 318 -3.50 36.75 8.13
C ALA A 318 -3.36 35.54 7.18
N PHE A 319 -2.15 34.98 7.03
CA PHE A 319 -1.91 33.80 6.19
C PHE A 319 -2.11 32.45 6.91
N LEU A 320 -2.26 32.43 8.24
CA LEU A 320 -2.43 31.17 9.00
C LEU A 320 -3.62 30.32 8.56
N PRO A 321 -4.81 30.88 8.24
CA PRO A 321 -5.94 30.07 7.76
C PRO A 321 -5.62 29.30 6.47
N ALA A 322 -4.87 29.92 5.54
CA ALA A 322 -4.43 29.25 4.32
C ALA A 322 -3.47 28.10 4.65
N ALA A 323 -2.49 28.32 5.52
CA ALA A 323 -1.55 27.28 5.95
C ALA A 323 -2.26 26.11 6.66
N ALA A 324 -3.22 26.41 7.54
CA ALA A 324 -4.02 25.40 8.24
C ALA A 324 -4.91 24.59 7.28
N ALA A 325 -5.52 25.25 6.29
CA ALA A 325 -6.29 24.57 5.25
C ALA A 325 -5.38 23.65 4.42
N ILE A 326 -4.23 24.14 3.94
CA ILE A 326 -3.25 23.33 3.21
C ILE A 326 -2.85 22.10 4.03
N ALA A 327 -2.50 22.29 5.31
CA ALA A 327 -2.11 21.21 6.21
C ALA A 327 -3.21 20.15 6.35
N THR A 328 -4.41 20.58 6.72
CA THR A 328 -5.52 19.67 7.03
C THR A 328 -5.98 18.92 5.79
N LEU A 329 -6.11 19.61 4.64
CA LEU A 329 -6.53 18.99 3.40
C LEU A 329 -5.44 18.05 2.86
N SER A 330 -4.19 18.50 2.72
CA SER A 330 -3.11 17.66 2.18
C SER A 330 -2.80 16.42 3.01
N LEU A 331 -2.91 16.51 4.34
CA LEU A 331 -2.57 15.38 5.23
C LEU A 331 -3.72 14.41 5.44
N LYS A 332 -4.97 14.89 5.52
CA LYS A 332 -6.11 14.07 5.97
C LYS A 332 -7.13 13.78 4.87
N VAL A 333 -7.34 14.72 3.97
CA VAL A 333 -8.48 14.70 3.03
C VAL A 333 -8.04 14.26 1.66
N THR A 334 -6.99 14.89 1.11
CA THR A 334 -6.47 14.60 -0.23
C THR A 334 -6.07 13.13 -0.39
N PRO A 335 -5.31 12.48 0.52
CA PRO A 335 -4.97 11.06 0.37
C PRO A 335 -6.21 10.17 0.33
N LYS A 336 -7.20 10.44 1.21
CA LYS A 336 -8.48 9.70 1.24
C LYS A 336 -9.33 9.91 -0.02
N LEU A 337 -9.28 11.10 -0.61
CA LEU A 337 -10.01 11.41 -1.84
C LEU A 337 -9.31 10.78 -3.05
N VAL A 338 -7.98 10.86 -3.13
CA VAL A 338 -7.18 10.23 -4.18
C VAL A 338 -7.39 8.72 -4.19
N ASP A 339 -7.39 8.08 -3.01
CA ASP A 339 -7.73 6.66 -2.84
C ASP A 339 -9.14 6.31 -3.36
N LYS A 340 -10.09 7.26 -3.32
CA LYS A 340 -11.50 7.01 -3.66
C LYS A 340 -11.89 7.38 -5.09
N VAL A 341 -11.33 8.45 -5.67
CA VAL A 341 -11.81 9.05 -6.93
C VAL A 341 -10.70 9.39 -7.94
N ASP A 342 -9.47 8.88 -7.75
CA ASP A 342 -8.26 9.21 -8.53
C ASP A 342 -7.76 10.66 -8.34
N ALA A 343 -6.44 10.84 -8.45
CA ALA A 343 -5.80 12.14 -8.21
C ALA A 343 -6.24 13.23 -9.19
N LYS A 344 -6.57 12.89 -10.44
CA LYS A 344 -7.05 13.87 -11.43
C LYS A 344 -8.39 14.49 -11.01
N ALA A 345 -9.31 13.69 -10.46
CA ALA A 345 -10.63 14.16 -10.05
C ALA A 345 -10.57 15.09 -8.83
N VAL A 346 -9.48 15.03 -8.04
CA VAL A 346 -9.21 15.93 -6.92
C VAL A 346 -8.47 17.19 -7.39
N LEU A 347 -7.56 17.04 -8.37
CA LEU A 347 -6.72 18.10 -8.89
C LEU A 347 -7.52 19.23 -9.56
N VAL A 348 -8.50 18.92 -10.43
CA VAL A 348 -9.26 19.94 -11.18
C VAL A 348 -10.14 20.81 -10.29
N PRO A 349 -10.99 20.27 -9.39
CA PRO A 349 -11.77 21.09 -8.46
C PRO A 349 -10.89 21.96 -7.55
N GLY A 350 -9.76 21.44 -7.09
CA GLY A 350 -8.82 22.22 -6.30
C GLY A 350 -8.27 23.44 -7.07
N MET A 351 -7.94 23.29 -8.35
CA MET A 351 -7.46 24.41 -9.17
C MET A 351 -8.56 25.42 -9.42
N LEU A 352 -9.81 24.99 -9.59
CA LEU A 352 -10.95 25.91 -9.71
C LEU A 352 -11.19 26.70 -8.42
N LEU A 353 -10.97 26.10 -7.24
CA LEU A 353 -10.98 26.83 -5.97
C LEU A 353 -9.85 27.86 -5.90
N MET A 354 -8.65 27.51 -6.40
CA MET A 354 -7.53 28.47 -6.49
C MET A 354 -7.86 29.63 -7.45
N VAL A 355 -8.47 29.35 -8.62
CA VAL A 355 -8.93 30.37 -9.56
C VAL A 355 -9.97 31.28 -8.91
N ALA A 356 -10.95 30.71 -8.20
CA ALA A 356 -11.97 31.48 -7.50
C ALA A 356 -11.34 32.38 -6.41
N GLY A 357 -10.40 31.85 -5.64
CA GLY A 357 -9.65 32.61 -4.63
C GLY A 357 -8.85 33.76 -5.25
N LEU A 358 -8.08 33.50 -6.32
CA LEU A 358 -7.32 34.53 -7.02
C LEU A 358 -8.22 35.58 -7.70
N ALA A 359 -9.34 35.16 -8.30
CA ALA A 359 -10.30 36.07 -8.92
C ALA A 359 -11.03 36.95 -7.89
N LEU A 360 -11.28 36.42 -6.68
CA LEU A 360 -11.78 37.21 -5.56
C LEU A 360 -10.71 38.17 -5.06
N PHE A 361 -9.46 37.73 -4.96
CA PHE A 361 -8.34 38.57 -4.55
C PHE A 361 -8.03 39.67 -5.58
N ALA A 362 -8.32 39.44 -6.86
CA ALA A 362 -8.25 40.46 -7.91
C ALA A 362 -9.27 41.60 -7.73
N ARG A 363 -10.19 41.51 -6.77
CA ARG A 363 -11.21 42.53 -6.48
C ARG A 363 -10.95 43.33 -5.21
N VAL A 364 -9.79 43.18 -4.56
CA VAL A 364 -9.53 43.82 -3.26
C VAL A 364 -9.71 45.35 -3.32
N PRO A 365 -10.46 45.97 -2.41
CA PRO A 365 -10.62 47.42 -2.36
C PRO A 365 -9.39 48.13 -1.77
N VAL A 366 -9.35 49.46 -1.81
CA VAL A 366 -8.24 50.24 -1.19
C VAL A 366 -8.42 50.32 0.34
N ASP A 367 -9.66 50.24 0.79
CA ASP A 367 -10.16 50.28 2.17
C ASP A 367 -10.69 48.90 2.62
N GLY A 368 -9.96 47.84 2.27
CA GLY A 368 -10.41 46.47 2.50
C GLY A 368 -10.41 46.01 3.95
N ASP A 369 -11.38 45.15 4.24
CA ASP A 369 -11.52 44.48 5.53
C ASP A 369 -10.97 43.06 5.46
N TYR A 370 -10.29 42.61 6.53
CA TYR A 370 -9.70 41.28 6.55
C TYR A 370 -10.75 40.17 6.46
N LEU A 371 -11.86 40.27 7.19
CA LEU A 371 -12.86 39.21 7.27
C LEU A 371 -13.64 39.06 5.96
N VAL A 372 -13.85 40.17 5.24
CA VAL A 372 -14.62 40.20 4.00
C VAL A 372 -13.75 39.99 2.76
N ASP A 373 -12.59 40.65 2.68
CA ASP A 373 -11.80 40.72 1.45
C ASP A 373 -10.61 39.76 1.42
N VAL A 374 -10.06 39.37 2.59
CA VAL A 374 -8.81 38.59 2.67
C VAL A 374 -9.04 37.16 3.19
N LEU A 375 -9.80 36.98 4.27
CA LEU A 375 -10.03 35.67 4.90
C LEU A 375 -10.70 34.66 3.93
N PRO A 376 -11.75 35.02 3.17
CA PRO A 376 -12.36 34.08 2.22
C PRO A 376 -11.40 33.67 1.12
N VAL A 377 -10.53 34.60 0.68
CA VAL A 377 -9.45 34.32 -0.26
C VAL A 377 -8.48 33.30 0.33
N MET A 378 -8.01 33.50 1.57
CA MET A 378 -7.07 32.58 2.23
C MET A 378 -7.64 31.16 2.38
N LEU A 379 -8.93 31.04 2.70
CA LEU A 379 -9.60 29.74 2.80
C LEU A 379 -9.74 29.04 1.44
N LEU A 380 -10.15 29.77 0.39
CA LEU A 380 -10.29 29.22 -0.96
C LEU A 380 -8.93 28.77 -1.52
N LEU A 381 -7.93 29.63 -1.39
CA LEU A 381 -6.57 29.37 -1.85
C LEU A 381 -5.92 28.23 -1.08
N GLY A 382 -6.07 28.21 0.25
CA GLY A 382 -5.51 27.14 1.08
C GLY A 382 -6.18 25.79 0.84
N THR A 383 -7.50 25.77 0.67
CA THR A 383 -8.25 24.54 0.34
C THR A 383 -7.84 24.02 -1.05
N GLY A 384 -7.78 24.90 -2.05
CA GLY A 384 -7.38 24.55 -3.41
C GLY A 384 -5.95 24.00 -3.46
N ALA A 385 -4.99 24.71 -2.87
CA ALA A 385 -3.60 24.26 -2.79
C ALA A 385 -3.45 22.94 -2.02
N GLY A 386 -4.20 22.77 -0.92
CA GLY A 386 -4.18 21.54 -0.11
C GLY A 386 -4.68 20.30 -0.86
N LEU A 387 -5.61 20.49 -1.80
CA LEU A 387 -6.11 19.43 -2.70
C LEU A 387 -5.18 19.18 -3.89
N CYS A 388 -4.67 20.25 -4.52
CA CYS A 388 -3.93 20.14 -5.78
C CYS A 388 -2.49 19.66 -5.61
N PHE A 389 -1.77 20.12 -4.59
CA PHE A 389 -0.34 19.86 -4.51
C PHE A 389 0.00 18.37 -4.31
N PRO A 390 -0.64 17.63 -3.40
CA PRO A 390 -0.42 16.19 -3.33
C PRO A 390 -0.90 15.49 -4.60
N ALA A 391 -2.08 15.89 -5.13
CA ALA A 391 -2.67 15.24 -6.30
C ALA A 391 -1.79 15.38 -7.56
N VAL A 392 -1.20 16.55 -7.83
CA VAL A 392 -0.34 16.75 -9.00
C VAL A 392 0.98 15.97 -8.87
N ILE A 393 1.53 15.86 -7.65
CA ILE A 393 2.74 15.06 -7.40
C ILE A 393 2.43 13.57 -7.60
N THR A 394 1.29 13.08 -7.10
CA THR A 394 0.84 11.71 -7.35
C THR A 394 0.70 11.43 -8.85
N VAL A 395 0.09 12.33 -9.63
CA VAL A 395 -0.01 12.19 -11.09
C VAL A 395 1.37 12.19 -11.77
N ALA A 396 2.28 13.06 -11.33
CA ALA A 396 3.60 13.19 -11.94
C ALA A 396 4.53 12.00 -11.62
N MET A 397 4.32 11.34 -10.46
CA MET A 397 5.08 10.18 -10.00
C MET A 397 4.40 8.83 -10.30
N ALA A 398 3.17 8.84 -10.81
CA ALA A 398 2.48 7.65 -11.33
C ALA A 398 3.36 6.82 -12.25
N ASP A 399 3.40 5.49 -12.14
CA ASP A 399 4.20 4.59 -13.01
C ASP A 399 5.73 4.84 -12.94
N ALA A 400 6.23 5.45 -11.88
CA ALA A 400 7.68 5.59 -11.70
C ALA A 400 8.29 4.24 -11.33
N THR A 401 9.21 3.75 -12.17
CA THR A 401 10.09 2.62 -11.87
C THR A 401 11.28 3.09 -11.05
N THR A 402 12.00 2.18 -10.39
CA THR A 402 13.25 2.51 -9.67
C THR A 402 14.28 3.21 -10.57
N SER A 403 14.30 2.87 -11.87
CA SER A 403 15.23 3.42 -12.86
C SER A 403 14.93 4.86 -13.31
N ASP A 404 13.67 5.32 -13.25
CA ASP A 404 13.26 6.64 -13.73
C ASP A 404 12.61 7.54 -12.66
N ALA A 405 12.37 7.03 -11.45
CA ALA A 405 11.86 7.79 -10.31
C ALA A 405 12.73 9.01 -9.97
N GLY A 406 14.05 8.89 -10.07
CA GLY A 406 14.99 10.00 -9.82
C GLY A 406 14.78 11.16 -10.78
N VAL A 407 14.68 10.86 -12.08
CA VAL A 407 14.46 11.86 -13.13
C VAL A 407 13.08 12.50 -13.02
N ARG A 408 12.02 11.71 -12.77
CA ARG A 408 10.64 12.23 -12.59
C ARG A 408 10.54 13.13 -11.36
N SER A 409 11.13 12.71 -10.24
CA SER A 409 11.22 13.51 -9.02
C SER A 409 11.99 14.82 -9.27
N GLY A 410 13.12 14.76 -9.99
CA GLY A 410 13.91 15.94 -10.35
C GLY A 410 13.12 16.95 -11.18
N LEU A 411 12.33 16.48 -12.15
CA LEU A 411 11.40 17.30 -12.94
C LEU A 411 10.33 17.98 -12.07
N VAL A 412 9.66 17.21 -11.20
CA VAL A 412 8.64 17.73 -10.28
C VAL A 412 9.22 18.80 -9.36
N ASN A 413 10.40 18.56 -8.79
CA ASN A 413 11.04 19.52 -7.89
C ASN A 413 11.44 20.80 -8.63
N THR A 414 11.99 20.66 -9.84
CA THR A 414 12.37 21.81 -10.68
C THR A 414 11.17 22.66 -11.05
N THR A 415 10.07 22.04 -11.47
CA THR A 415 8.84 22.79 -11.78
C THR A 415 8.23 23.43 -10.54
N GLN A 416 8.27 22.73 -9.39
CA GLN A 416 7.77 23.23 -8.11
C GLN A 416 8.55 24.45 -7.60
N GLN A 417 9.87 24.49 -7.80
CA GLN A 417 10.73 25.55 -7.28
C GLN A 417 10.94 26.70 -8.27
N MET A 418 11.04 26.41 -9.57
CA MET A 418 11.25 27.45 -10.58
C MET A 418 9.95 28.11 -11.04
N GLY A 419 8.84 27.35 -11.06
CA GLY A 419 7.53 27.87 -11.44
C GLY A 419 7.12 29.11 -10.64
N PRO A 420 7.21 29.12 -9.29
CA PRO A 420 6.86 30.30 -8.50
C PRO A 420 7.76 31.50 -8.75
N ALA A 421 9.07 31.28 -8.93
CA ALA A 421 10.02 32.37 -9.18
C ALA A 421 9.74 33.06 -10.53
N LEU A 422 9.54 32.28 -11.60
CA LEU A 422 9.19 32.80 -12.93
C LEU A 422 7.82 33.48 -12.92
N GLY A 423 6.83 32.83 -12.29
CA GLY A 423 5.48 33.36 -12.16
C GLY A 423 5.46 34.69 -11.41
N LEU A 424 6.07 34.74 -10.23
CA LEU A 424 6.14 35.95 -9.43
C LEU A 424 6.83 37.09 -10.19
N ALA A 425 7.93 36.81 -10.90
CA ALA A 425 8.66 37.83 -11.62
C ALA A 425 7.81 38.46 -12.75
N VAL A 426 7.01 37.65 -13.48
CA VAL A 426 6.04 38.15 -14.46
C VAL A 426 4.92 38.93 -13.78
N LEU A 427 4.31 38.37 -12.72
CA LEU A 427 3.19 38.99 -12.01
C LEU A 427 3.59 40.33 -11.36
N ALA A 428 4.76 40.40 -10.75
CA ALA A 428 5.30 41.61 -10.13
C ALA A 428 5.67 42.67 -11.18
N ALA A 429 6.27 42.28 -12.31
CA ALA A 429 6.57 43.22 -13.40
C ALA A 429 5.29 43.83 -13.99
N MET A 430 4.24 43.02 -14.23
CA MET A 430 2.95 43.50 -14.69
C MET A 430 2.26 44.41 -13.65
N SER A 431 2.36 44.03 -12.36
CA SER A 431 1.87 44.85 -11.25
C SER A 431 2.54 46.23 -11.23
N SER A 432 3.87 46.26 -11.30
CA SER A 432 4.67 47.48 -11.28
C SER A 432 4.43 48.36 -12.50
N ALA A 433 4.34 47.76 -13.70
CA ALA A 433 4.04 48.51 -14.92
C ALA A 433 2.66 49.19 -14.81
N ARG A 434 1.64 48.45 -14.37
CA ARG A 434 0.29 49.00 -14.20
C ARG A 434 0.23 50.11 -13.16
N THR A 435 0.95 49.96 -12.05
CA THR A 435 1.07 51.00 -11.02
C THR A 435 1.79 52.23 -11.58
N GLY A 436 2.86 52.05 -12.34
CA GLY A 436 3.59 53.13 -13.00
C GLY A 436 2.73 53.92 -13.97
N ASP A 437 1.98 53.23 -14.84
CA ASP A 437 1.05 53.86 -15.79
C ASP A 437 -0.05 54.64 -15.06
N ALA A 438 -0.65 54.05 -14.01
CA ALA A 438 -1.69 54.72 -13.23
C ALA A 438 -1.16 55.97 -12.49
N LEU A 439 0.06 55.91 -11.96
CA LEU A 439 0.71 57.08 -11.35
C LEU A 439 0.99 58.18 -12.39
N ALA A 440 1.42 57.79 -13.60
CA ALA A 440 1.62 58.74 -14.70
C ALA A 440 0.30 59.39 -15.16
N ASP A 441 -0.80 58.66 -15.09
CA ASP A 441 -2.17 59.14 -15.35
C ASP A 441 -2.76 59.98 -14.20
N GLY A 442 -2.01 60.20 -13.11
CA GLY A 442 -2.42 61.03 -11.97
C GLY A 442 -3.33 60.34 -10.94
N VAL A 443 -3.44 59.01 -10.97
CA VAL A 443 -4.20 58.22 -9.98
C VAL A 443 -3.50 58.28 -8.61
N PRO A 444 -4.23 58.39 -7.48
CA PRO A 444 -3.64 58.37 -6.14
C PRO A 444 -2.79 57.13 -5.88
N ALA A 445 -1.66 57.29 -5.18
CA ALA A 445 -0.64 56.24 -5.04
C ALA A 445 -1.16 54.90 -4.47
N LEU A 446 -2.04 54.95 -3.48
CA LEU A 446 -2.67 53.75 -2.89
C LEU A 446 -3.58 53.02 -3.89
N GLU A 447 -4.32 53.78 -4.70
CA GLU A 447 -5.22 53.24 -5.72
C GLU A 447 -4.43 52.69 -6.91
N ALA A 448 -3.34 53.36 -7.30
CA ALA A 448 -2.40 52.89 -8.31
C ALA A 448 -1.71 51.57 -7.88
N LEU A 449 -1.24 51.46 -6.64
CA LEU A 449 -0.68 50.23 -6.07
C LEU A 449 -1.71 49.10 -6.05
N THR A 450 -2.92 49.38 -5.55
CA THR A 450 -4.01 48.40 -5.50
C THR A 450 -4.39 47.90 -6.90
N SER A 451 -4.43 48.80 -7.90
CA SER A 451 -4.69 48.43 -9.29
C SER A 451 -3.63 47.47 -9.87
N GLY A 452 -2.37 47.66 -9.49
CA GLY A 452 -1.27 46.77 -9.86
C GLY A 452 -1.42 45.39 -9.24
N TYR A 453 -1.78 45.30 -7.95
CA TYR A 453 -2.01 44.00 -7.29
C TYR A 453 -3.22 43.27 -7.87
N ARG A 454 -4.33 43.99 -8.14
CA ARG A 454 -5.51 43.41 -8.79
C ARG A 454 -5.17 42.79 -10.14
N LEU A 455 -4.38 43.48 -10.97
CA LEU A 455 -3.95 42.96 -12.27
C LEU A 455 -3.13 41.67 -12.09
N ALA A 456 -2.19 41.66 -11.15
CA ALA A 456 -1.38 40.48 -10.90
C ALA A 456 -2.22 39.27 -10.46
N PHE A 457 -3.17 39.45 -9.54
CA PHE A 457 -4.05 38.35 -9.13
C PHE A 457 -4.99 37.89 -10.25
N LEU A 458 -5.46 38.81 -11.11
CA LEU A 458 -6.28 38.45 -12.27
C LEU A 458 -5.50 37.63 -13.30
N VAL A 459 -4.26 38.03 -13.59
CA VAL A 459 -3.37 37.28 -14.48
C VAL A 459 -3.03 35.93 -13.86
N GLY A 460 -2.73 35.88 -12.57
CA GLY A 460 -2.54 34.64 -11.81
C GLY A 460 -3.74 33.70 -11.93
N ALA A 461 -4.96 34.21 -11.76
CA ALA A 461 -6.20 33.45 -11.94
C ALA A 461 -6.31 32.89 -13.36
N GLY A 462 -5.96 33.68 -14.37
CA GLY A 462 -5.91 33.24 -15.77
C GLY A 462 -4.90 32.11 -16.00
N ILE A 463 -3.70 32.20 -15.44
CA ILE A 463 -2.66 31.17 -15.54
C ILE A 463 -3.14 29.86 -14.89
N VAL A 464 -3.69 29.93 -13.67
CA VAL A 464 -4.22 28.73 -12.99
C VAL A 464 -5.44 28.18 -13.72
N LEU A 465 -6.27 29.01 -14.35
CA LEU A 465 -7.39 28.56 -15.17
C LEU A 465 -6.91 27.79 -16.40
N VAL A 466 -5.85 28.25 -17.07
CA VAL A 466 -5.20 27.50 -18.15
C VAL A 466 -4.65 26.17 -17.63
N ALA A 467 -4.00 26.17 -16.45
CA ALA A 467 -3.56 24.93 -15.80
C ALA A 467 -4.74 23.98 -15.52
N ALA A 468 -5.89 24.51 -15.10
CA ALA A 468 -7.10 23.73 -14.84
C ALA A 468 -7.68 23.12 -16.10
N VAL A 469 -7.76 23.88 -17.19
CA VAL A 469 -8.21 23.41 -18.51
C VAL A 469 -7.27 22.33 -19.04
N LEU A 470 -5.95 22.50 -18.91
CA LEU A 470 -4.97 21.49 -19.28
C LEU A 470 -5.09 20.24 -18.39
N GLY A 471 -5.17 20.41 -17.07
CA GLY A 471 -5.39 19.30 -16.13
C GLY A 471 -6.65 18.50 -16.45
N MET A 472 -7.72 19.18 -16.88
CA MET A 472 -8.96 18.53 -17.30
C MET A 472 -8.81 17.77 -18.63
N THR A 473 -8.14 18.36 -19.63
CA THR A 473 -8.14 17.89 -21.03
C THR A 473 -6.99 16.95 -21.39
N VAL A 474 -5.78 17.17 -20.87
CA VAL A 474 -4.55 16.50 -21.36
C VAL A 474 -3.90 15.55 -20.36
N VAL A 475 -4.07 15.79 -19.04
CA VAL A 475 -3.61 14.89 -17.97
C VAL A 475 -4.53 13.67 -17.88
N GLN A 476 -3.96 12.48 -17.78
CA GLN A 476 -4.67 11.21 -17.56
C GLN A 476 -4.67 10.83 -16.07
N PRO A 477 -5.59 9.96 -15.63
CA PRO A 477 -5.60 9.43 -14.26
C PRO A 477 -4.20 8.98 -13.79
N ALA A 478 -3.90 9.25 -12.52
CA ALA A 478 -2.59 8.98 -11.90
C ALA A 478 -2.42 7.52 -11.54
N VAL A 479 -3.50 6.78 -11.38
CA VAL A 479 -3.41 5.34 -11.27
C VAL A 479 -2.92 4.83 -12.62
N PRO A 480 -1.69 4.29 -12.68
CA PRO A 480 -1.32 3.46 -13.79
C PRO A 480 -2.41 2.46 -14.09
N LYS A 481 -2.55 2.15 -15.36
CA LYS A 481 -3.15 0.89 -15.77
C LYS A 481 -2.18 -0.28 -15.49
N THR A 482 -1.61 -0.34 -14.28
CA THR A 482 -0.83 -1.47 -13.73
C THR A 482 -1.42 -2.06 -12.44
N ALA A 483 -2.54 -1.53 -11.94
CA ALA A 483 -3.68 -2.43 -11.81
C ALA A 483 -4.29 -2.57 -13.21
N PRO A 484 -4.81 -3.74 -13.64
CA PRO A 484 -5.47 -3.88 -14.94
C PRO A 484 -6.37 -2.68 -15.24
N LYS A 485 -6.55 -2.34 -16.53
CA LYS A 485 -7.18 -1.10 -17.05
C LYS A 485 -8.57 -0.74 -16.49
N SER A 486 -9.11 -1.57 -15.61
CA SER A 486 -10.27 -1.38 -14.77
C SER A 486 -10.19 -2.22 -13.47
N LEU A 487 -10.72 -1.70 -12.35
CA LEU A 487 -11.31 -2.50 -11.26
C LEU A 487 -12.71 -3.03 -11.62
N ASP A 488 -13.13 -2.79 -12.86
CA ASP A 488 -14.10 -3.61 -13.54
C ASP A 488 -13.30 -4.87 -13.92
N ASP A 489 -13.62 -6.06 -13.42
CA ASP A 489 -12.96 -7.31 -13.88
C ASP A 489 -13.32 -7.63 -15.37
N THR A 490 -13.81 -6.64 -16.11
CA THR A 490 -14.45 -6.72 -17.43
C THR A 490 -13.52 -6.31 -18.58
N ALA A 491 -12.52 -5.44 -18.35
CA ALA A 491 -11.56 -5.06 -19.37
C ALA A 491 -10.34 -5.99 -19.29
N VAL A 492 -10.55 -7.22 -19.73
CA VAL A 492 -9.45 -8.14 -19.99
C VAL A 492 -8.54 -7.51 -21.04
N ASP A 493 -7.27 -7.26 -20.69
CA ASP A 493 -6.24 -6.99 -21.70
C ASP A 493 -6.31 -8.18 -22.68
N ALA A 494 -6.42 -7.87 -23.96
CA ALA A 494 -6.52 -8.82 -25.05
C ALA A 494 -5.22 -9.64 -25.23
N HIS A 495 -4.80 -10.36 -24.20
CA HIS A 495 -3.61 -11.21 -24.18
C HIS A 495 -3.89 -12.68 -24.46
N ASP A 496 -5.14 -13.12 -24.62
CA ASP A 496 -5.42 -14.55 -24.83
C ASP A 496 -6.09 -14.87 -26.17
N HIS A 497 -5.47 -14.43 -27.27
CA HIS A 497 -5.64 -15.14 -28.55
C HIS A 497 -4.64 -16.28 -28.72
N ASN A 498 -3.57 -16.29 -27.92
CA ASN A 498 -2.59 -17.37 -28.00
C ASN A 498 -3.09 -18.55 -27.17
N LEU A 499 -3.79 -19.50 -27.80
CA LEU A 499 -4.24 -20.73 -27.16
C LEU A 499 -3.19 -21.87 -27.19
N ALA A 500 -1.91 -21.55 -27.41
CA ALA A 500 -0.84 -22.55 -27.37
C ALA A 500 -0.76 -23.24 -26.00
N GLY A 501 -0.62 -24.56 -25.99
CA GLY A 501 -0.55 -25.38 -24.76
C GLY A 501 -1.88 -25.56 -24.02
N VAL A 502 -2.97 -24.90 -24.43
CA VAL A 502 -4.27 -24.91 -23.74
C VAL A 502 -5.06 -26.20 -23.99
N ARG A 503 -4.96 -26.75 -25.20
CA ARG A 503 -5.80 -27.87 -25.64
C ARG A 503 -5.26 -29.22 -25.18
N ASP A 504 -6.16 -30.06 -24.68
CA ASP A 504 -5.89 -31.41 -24.17
C ASP A 504 -4.72 -31.44 -23.16
N PRO A 505 -4.76 -30.61 -22.08
CA PRO A 505 -3.67 -30.54 -21.13
C PRO A 505 -3.59 -31.84 -20.30
N ASP A 506 -2.39 -32.19 -19.84
CA ASP A 506 -2.21 -33.37 -18.99
C ASP A 506 -2.95 -33.19 -17.65
N TYR A 507 -2.82 -32.00 -17.04
CA TYR A 507 -3.44 -31.64 -15.77
C TYR A 507 -4.31 -30.39 -15.89
N LEU A 508 -5.52 -30.41 -15.34
CA LEU A 508 -6.41 -29.25 -15.22
C LEU A 508 -6.79 -29.04 -13.75
N ALA A 509 -6.41 -27.91 -13.18
CA ALA A 509 -6.90 -27.44 -11.89
C ALA A 509 -8.11 -26.51 -12.08
N LEU A 510 -9.26 -26.93 -11.57
CA LEU A 510 -10.44 -26.08 -11.40
C LEU A 510 -10.46 -25.53 -9.98
N GLY A 511 -10.06 -24.26 -9.83
CA GLY A 511 -9.80 -23.60 -8.54
C GLY A 511 -8.30 -23.43 -8.26
N LEU A 512 -7.80 -22.19 -8.35
CA LEU A 512 -6.41 -21.82 -8.06
C LEU A 512 -6.18 -21.52 -6.56
N GLY A 513 -6.65 -22.43 -5.70
CA GLY A 513 -6.25 -22.46 -4.29
C GLY A 513 -4.93 -23.20 -4.08
N GLY A 514 -4.48 -23.31 -2.83
CA GLY A 514 -3.22 -23.99 -2.47
C GLY A 514 -3.15 -25.42 -3.01
N THR A 515 -4.21 -26.23 -2.83
CA THR A 515 -4.31 -27.59 -3.38
C THR A 515 -4.13 -27.63 -4.90
N GLY A 516 -4.82 -26.75 -5.62
CA GLY A 516 -4.81 -26.70 -7.08
C GLY A 516 -3.42 -26.33 -7.61
N MET A 517 -2.84 -25.24 -7.09
CA MET A 517 -1.52 -24.76 -7.50
C MET A 517 -0.39 -25.71 -7.12
N MET A 518 -0.42 -26.31 -5.92
CA MET A 518 0.55 -27.36 -5.54
C MET A 518 0.45 -28.59 -6.47
N GLY A 519 -0.77 -29.01 -6.82
CA GLY A 519 -0.97 -30.09 -7.79
C GLY A 519 -0.45 -29.74 -9.19
N MET A 520 -0.59 -28.48 -9.62
CA MET A 520 0.03 -28.00 -10.86
C MET A 520 1.55 -28.06 -10.78
N LEU A 521 2.15 -27.56 -9.70
CA LEU A 521 3.60 -27.58 -9.50
C LEU A 521 4.18 -28.99 -9.54
N TRP A 522 3.55 -29.96 -8.86
CA TRP A 522 3.96 -31.37 -8.97
C TRP A 522 3.84 -31.92 -10.38
N SER A 523 2.76 -31.56 -11.09
CA SER A 523 2.54 -32.01 -12.47
C SER A 523 3.62 -31.46 -13.41
N VAL A 524 3.95 -30.17 -13.28
CA VAL A 524 5.01 -29.53 -14.07
C VAL A 524 6.38 -30.10 -13.72
N ALA A 525 6.68 -30.33 -12.44
CA ALA A 525 7.92 -30.98 -12.00
C ALA A 525 8.09 -32.40 -12.59
N GLU A 526 6.99 -33.12 -12.83
CA GLU A 526 6.97 -34.42 -13.51
C GLU A 526 6.88 -34.32 -15.06
N GLY A 527 7.08 -33.12 -15.61
CA GLY A 527 7.13 -32.89 -17.05
C GLY A 527 5.76 -32.83 -17.74
N LYS A 528 4.68 -32.63 -16.99
CA LYS A 528 3.30 -32.57 -17.51
C LYS A 528 2.87 -31.12 -17.76
N ARG A 529 2.02 -30.93 -18.77
CA ARG A 529 1.40 -29.64 -19.05
C ARG A 529 0.20 -29.40 -18.13
N ALA A 530 0.17 -28.25 -17.47
CA ALA A 530 -0.86 -27.88 -16.51
C ALA A 530 -1.65 -26.64 -16.96
N VAL A 531 -2.97 -26.72 -16.87
CA VAL A 531 -3.88 -25.57 -17.04
C VAL A 531 -4.56 -25.30 -15.70
N GLY A 532 -4.62 -24.04 -15.30
CA GLY A 532 -5.26 -23.61 -14.08
C GLY A 532 -6.37 -22.60 -14.35
N VAL A 533 -7.52 -22.74 -13.69
CA VAL A 533 -8.67 -21.83 -13.86
C VAL A 533 -9.06 -21.24 -12.51
N GLU A 534 -9.03 -19.91 -12.40
CA GLU A 534 -9.40 -19.19 -11.17
C GLU A 534 -10.91 -19.05 -11.04
N LEU A 535 -11.45 -19.53 -9.92
CA LEU A 535 -12.89 -19.56 -9.68
C LEU A 535 -13.29 -18.93 -8.35
N ARG A 536 -12.34 -18.49 -7.52
CA ARG A 536 -12.66 -18.03 -6.16
C ARG A 536 -13.50 -16.75 -6.18
N GLY A 537 -14.74 -16.90 -5.72
CA GLY A 537 -15.50 -15.83 -5.08
C GLY A 537 -14.99 -15.64 -3.65
N ASP A 538 -14.89 -14.36 -3.25
CA ASP A 538 -14.52 -13.83 -1.93
C ASP A 538 -13.56 -14.69 -1.06
N PRO A 539 -12.25 -14.37 -0.98
CA PRO A 539 -11.30 -15.06 -0.10
C PRO A 539 -11.62 -14.90 1.40
N SER A 540 -12.58 -14.06 1.80
CA SER A 540 -12.82 -13.63 3.18
C SER A 540 -13.51 -14.65 4.11
N TYR A 541 -13.60 -15.92 3.73
CA TYR A 541 -14.07 -17.00 4.61
C TYR A 541 -12.93 -17.82 5.25
N GLY A 542 -11.70 -17.66 4.76
CA GLY A 542 -10.53 -18.35 5.31
C GLY A 542 -9.88 -17.60 6.47
N VAL A 543 -9.25 -18.36 7.37
CA VAL A 543 -8.24 -17.85 8.32
C VAL A 543 -7.19 -17.10 7.49
N MET A 544 -7.02 -15.79 7.73
CA MET A 544 -6.09 -14.97 6.92
C MET A 544 -4.61 -15.33 7.18
N HIS A 545 -4.32 -16.07 8.25
CA HIS A 545 -3.00 -16.59 8.59
C HIS A 545 -3.07 -18.11 8.80
N TRP A 546 -2.12 -18.86 8.27
CA TRP A 546 -2.10 -20.32 8.39
C TRP A 546 -1.06 -20.80 9.39
N ASN A 547 -1.44 -21.81 10.18
CA ASN A 547 -0.52 -22.63 10.95
C ASN A 547 0.03 -23.72 10.02
N LEU A 548 1.32 -23.67 9.71
CA LEU A 548 1.94 -24.53 8.71
C LEU A 548 2.95 -25.49 9.37
N ASN A 549 2.83 -26.78 9.07
CA ASN A 549 3.81 -27.79 9.45
C ASN A 549 5.05 -27.74 8.53
N ALA A 550 6.20 -28.19 9.03
CA ALA A 550 7.44 -28.27 8.27
C ALA A 550 7.32 -29.00 6.91
N ASP A 551 6.36 -29.93 6.78
CA ASP A 551 6.12 -30.72 5.57
C ASP A 551 5.81 -29.86 4.33
N ILE A 552 5.20 -28.67 4.50
CA ILE A 552 4.99 -27.74 3.38
C ILE A 552 6.32 -27.26 2.79
N TYR A 553 7.29 -26.92 3.64
CA TYR A 553 8.62 -26.47 3.24
C TYR A 553 9.36 -27.57 2.47
N HIS A 554 9.28 -28.82 2.96
CA HIS A 554 9.88 -29.97 2.28
C HIS A 554 9.24 -30.22 0.91
N HIS A 555 7.92 -30.08 0.78
CA HIS A 555 7.24 -30.21 -0.51
C HIS A 555 7.70 -29.13 -1.51
N LEU A 556 7.76 -27.87 -1.09
CA LEU A 556 8.26 -26.79 -1.95
C LEU A 556 9.71 -27.01 -2.37
N GLY A 557 10.59 -27.41 -1.45
CA GLY A 557 12.00 -27.57 -1.77
C GLY A 557 12.29 -28.79 -2.65
N VAL A 558 11.51 -29.86 -2.53
CA VAL A 558 11.61 -30.99 -3.49
C VAL A 558 11.05 -30.61 -4.85
N ILE A 559 9.99 -29.80 -4.93
CA ILE A 559 9.51 -29.24 -6.21
C ILE A 559 10.63 -28.40 -6.85
N ASP A 560 11.29 -27.52 -6.09
CA ASP A 560 12.42 -26.71 -6.58
C ASP A 560 13.54 -27.60 -7.15
N GLN A 561 13.90 -28.68 -6.43
CA GLN A 561 14.90 -29.65 -6.88
C GLN A 561 14.50 -30.34 -8.19
N LEU A 562 13.29 -30.89 -8.28
CA LEU A 562 12.81 -31.59 -9.47
C LEU A 562 12.69 -30.65 -10.69
N MET A 563 12.25 -29.42 -10.46
CA MET A 563 12.19 -28.38 -11.50
C MET A 563 13.59 -28.09 -12.05
N LEU A 564 14.58 -27.92 -11.17
CA LEU A 564 15.97 -27.70 -11.55
C LEU A 564 16.60 -28.90 -12.27
N GLU A 565 16.38 -30.11 -11.76
CA GLU A 565 16.90 -31.35 -12.37
C GLU A 565 16.33 -31.57 -13.77
N ARG A 566 15.03 -31.31 -13.96
CA ARG A 566 14.35 -31.57 -15.23
C ARG A 566 14.59 -30.49 -16.28
N TYR A 567 14.58 -29.22 -15.88
CA TYR A 567 14.58 -28.09 -16.82
C TYR A 567 15.90 -27.30 -16.86
N GLY A 568 16.80 -27.54 -15.90
CA GLY A 568 18.02 -26.76 -15.72
C GLY A 568 17.76 -25.35 -15.20
N ALA A 569 18.82 -24.63 -14.82
CA ALA A 569 18.71 -23.28 -14.24
C ALA A 569 18.10 -22.24 -15.19
N ASP A 570 18.22 -22.44 -16.51
CA ASP A 570 17.61 -21.54 -17.51
C ASP A 570 16.17 -21.91 -17.86
N GLY A 571 15.70 -23.08 -17.41
CA GLY A 571 14.32 -23.53 -17.59
C GLY A 571 13.44 -23.35 -16.34
N VAL A 572 13.97 -22.67 -15.32
CA VAL A 572 13.33 -22.34 -14.05
C VAL A 572 13.26 -20.81 -13.90
N PRO A 573 12.16 -20.24 -13.35
CA PRO A 573 12.04 -18.81 -13.14
C PRO A 573 13.18 -18.21 -12.30
N LYS A 574 13.51 -16.95 -12.60
CA LYS A 574 14.49 -16.15 -11.85
C LYS A 574 13.79 -14.95 -11.21
N ARG A 575 14.27 -14.50 -10.05
CA ARG A 575 13.82 -13.26 -9.41
C ARG A 575 14.40 -12.05 -10.15
N GLY A 576 13.98 -10.84 -9.79
CA GLY A 576 14.41 -9.60 -10.48
C GLY A 576 15.91 -9.30 -10.41
N ASP A 577 16.62 -9.88 -9.43
CA ASP A 577 18.07 -9.81 -9.27
C ASP A 577 18.84 -10.86 -10.09
N GLY A 578 18.12 -11.77 -10.76
CA GLY A 578 18.69 -12.87 -11.55
C GLY A 578 18.97 -14.15 -10.76
N SER A 579 18.73 -14.17 -9.44
CA SER A 579 18.79 -15.40 -8.64
C SER A 579 17.65 -16.36 -9.02
N LEU A 580 17.78 -17.64 -8.68
CA LEU A 580 16.70 -18.61 -8.93
C LEU A 580 15.51 -18.29 -8.02
N PHE A 581 14.32 -18.21 -8.59
CA PHE A 581 13.10 -18.12 -7.80
C PHE A 581 12.84 -19.49 -7.19
N ARG A 582 13.25 -19.69 -5.94
CA ARG A 582 12.99 -20.93 -5.20
C ARG A 582 11.81 -20.75 -4.25
N LEU A 583 10.82 -21.63 -4.37
CA LEU A 583 9.59 -21.60 -3.59
C LEU A 583 9.87 -21.79 -2.09
N ALA A 584 10.75 -22.74 -1.74
CA ALA A 584 11.06 -23.02 -0.34
C ALA A 584 11.73 -21.84 0.35
N GLU A 585 12.66 -21.17 -0.34
CA GLU A 585 13.40 -20.00 0.19
C GLU A 585 12.49 -18.76 0.30
N CYS A 586 11.48 -18.61 -0.56
CA CYS A 586 10.47 -17.55 -0.40
C CYS A 586 9.58 -17.78 0.82
N LEU A 587 9.30 -19.05 1.17
CA LEU A 587 8.54 -19.39 2.37
C LEU A 587 9.40 -19.20 3.63
N TYR A 588 10.60 -19.79 3.66
CA TYR A 588 11.49 -19.75 4.82
C TYR A 588 12.95 -19.97 4.39
N SER A 589 13.86 -19.20 4.97
CA SER A 589 15.31 -19.41 4.82
C SER A 589 16.03 -19.06 6.12
N THR A 590 17.09 -19.80 6.43
CA THR A 590 17.98 -19.48 7.57
C THR A 590 18.90 -18.29 7.28
N GLU A 591 18.93 -17.81 6.05
CA GLU A 591 19.78 -16.71 5.59
C GLU A 591 19.01 -15.38 5.49
N THR A 592 17.69 -15.39 5.67
CA THR A 592 16.82 -14.22 5.57
C THR A 592 15.97 -14.06 6.84
N GLU A 593 15.45 -12.87 7.09
CA GLU A 593 14.64 -12.54 8.27
C GLU A 593 13.14 -12.66 7.95
N ALA A 594 12.34 -13.06 8.93
CA ALA A 594 10.89 -12.93 8.84
C ALA A 594 10.49 -11.46 9.05
N GLY A 595 9.39 -10.98 8.46
CA GLY A 595 8.93 -9.61 8.68
C GLY A 595 7.76 -9.20 7.81
N ASP A 596 7.44 -7.90 7.83
CA ASP A 596 6.34 -7.24 7.10
C ASP A 596 6.59 -7.12 5.57
N ALA A 597 7.32 -8.09 5.01
CA ALA A 597 7.64 -8.17 3.59
C ALA A 597 6.48 -8.85 2.85
N SER A 598 5.94 -8.17 1.85
CA SER A 598 4.91 -8.77 1.00
C SER A 598 5.53 -9.86 0.10
N ALA A 599 4.76 -10.91 -0.22
CA ALA A 599 5.19 -11.95 -1.12
C ALA A 599 5.64 -11.40 -2.47
N ASP A 600 4.98 -10.34 -2.98
CA ASP A 600 5.38 -9.72 -4.24
C ASP A 600 6.75 -9.01 -4.12
N GLU A 601 7.14 -8.46 -2.97
CA GLU A 601 8.48 -7.90 -2.73
C GLU A 601 9.55 -9.00 -2.67
N VAL A 602 9.26 -10.10 -1.97
CA VAL A 602 10.15 -11.28 -1.88
C VAL A 602 10.33 -11.95 -3.25
N VAL A 603 9.24 -12.09 -4.00
CA VAL A 603 9.23 -12.75 -5.32
C VAL A 603 9.87 -11.88 -6.40
N SER A 604 9.62 -10.56 -6.39
CA SER A 604 10.22 -9.65 -7.36
C SER A 604 11.73 -9.44 -7.14
N GLY A 605 12.25 -9.86 -5.98
CA GLY A 605 13.63 -9.61 -5.56
C GLY A 605 13.88 -8.17 -5.14
N PHE A 606 12.81 -7.44 -4.79
CA PHE A 606 12.91 -6.11 -4.19
C PHE A 606 13.38 -6.21 -2.73
N ASP A 607 12.93 -7.26 -2.05
CA ASP A 607 13.40 -7.64 -0.72
C ASP A 607 13.97 -9.06 -0.76
N LEU A 608 15.30 -9.15 -0.73
CA LEU A 608 16.03 -10.42 -0.72
C LEU A 608 16.47 -10.83 0.69
N GLU A 609 16.33 -9.92 1.66
CA GLU A 609 16.69 -10.16 3.05
C GLU A 609 15.52 -10.73 3.84
N SER A 610 14.33 -10.87 3.22
CA SER A 610 13.14 -11.39 3.89
C SER A 610 12.52 -12.66 3.27
N HIS A 611 11.74 -13.37 4.09
CA HIS A 611 10.84 -14.47 3.68
C HIS A 611 9.45 -14.31 4.32
N VAL A 612 8.43 -14.96 3.76
CA VAL A 612 7.02 -14.70 4.16
C VAL A 612 6.53 -15.53 5.34
N GLY A 613 7.27 -16.57 5.75
CA GLY A 613 6.85 -17.50 6.79
C GLY A 613 7.66 -17.33 8.08
N GLY A 614 7.08 -16.66 9.08
CA GLY A 614 7.66 -16.56 10.42
C GLY A 614 7.70 -17.90 11.15
N VAL A 615 8.65 -18.07 12.07
CA VAL A 615 8.81 -19.30 12.84
C VAL A 615 7.89 -19.27 14.07
N VAL A 616 7.29 -20.41 14.43
CA VAL A 616 6.59 -20.54 15.71
C VAL A 616 7.62 -20.77 16.82
N LEU A 617 7.79 -19.80 17.72
CA LEU A 617 8.68 -19.91 18.89
C LEU A 617 7.94 -20.30 20.17
N HIS A 618 6.66 -19.96 20.28
CA HIS A 618 5.82 -20.32 21.43
C HIS A 618 4.51 -20.95 20.96
N GLU A 619 4.19 -22.12 21.50
CA GLU A 619 2.87 -22.73 21.37
C GLU A 619 2.25 -22.81 22.78
N GLU A 620 1.42 -21.83 23.09
CA GLU A 620 0.84 -21.63 24.41
C GLU A 620 -0.58 -22.20 24.45
N HIS A 621 -0.83 -23.13 25.37
CA HIS A 621 -2.15 -23.72 25.62
C HIS A 621 -2.65 -23.29 26.99
N VAL A 622 -3.86 -22.72 27.02
CA VAL A 622 -4.55 -22.27 28.23
C VAL A 622 -5.84 -23.07 28.39
N ASP A 623 -5.96 -23.82 29.48
CA ASP A 623 -7.18 -24.51 29.88
C ASP A 623 -7.82 -23.77 31.06
N ASP A 624 -8.82 -22.95 30.76
CA ASP A 624 -9.66 -22.17 31.70
C ASP A 624 -11.05 -22.84 31.90
N ARG A 625 -11.13 -24.18 31.80
CA ARG A 625 -12.38 -24.88 32.08
C ARG A 625 -12.70 -24.88 33.57
N TRP A 626 -13.99 -24.90 33.88
CA TRP A 626 -14.45 -25.11 35.25
C TRP A 626 -14.47 -26.60 35.56
N LEU A 627 -13.82 -27.00 36.64
CA LEU A 627 -13.78 -28.37 37.14
C LEU A 627 -14.43 -28.40 38.53
N ASP A 628 -15.35 -29.34 38.76
CA ASP A 628 -16.08 -29.50 40.02
C ASP A 628 -16.73 -28.20 40.54
N GLY A 629 -17.24 -27.37 39.63
CA GLY A 629 -17.90 -26.10 39.97
C GLY A 629 -16.96 -24.98 40.42
N ARG A 630 -15.64 -25.11 40.18
CA ARG A 630 -14.64 -24.09 40.49
C ARG A 630 -13.86 -23.68 39.24
N PRO A 631 -13.44 -22.40 39.13
CA PRO A 631 -12.56 -21.96 38.05
C PRO A 631 -11.21 -22.66 38.19
N HIS A 632 -10.77 -23.32 37.12
CA HIS A 632 -9.49 -24.01 37.06
C HIS A 632 -8.71 -23.45 35.87
N ARG A 633 -7.42 -23.16 36.07
CA ARG A 633 -6.52 -22.67 35.04
C ARG A 633 -5.26 -23.52 34.97
N VAL A 634 -4.95 -24.03 33.78
CA VAL A 634 -3.65 -24.61 33.46
C VAL A 634 -3.07 -23.89 32.26
N VAL A 635 -1.79 -23.52 32.36
CA VAL A 635 -1.03 -22.89 31.29
C VAL A 635 0.14 -23.80 30.95
N ALA A 636 0.31 -24.10 29.67
CA ALA A 636 1.45 -24.83 29.14
C ALA A 636 2.03 -24.06 27.96
N ASP A 637 3.32 -23.73 28.00
CA ASP A 637 4.07 -23.31 26.81
C ASP A 637 4.90 -24.50 26.35
N LEU A 638 4.56 -25.02 25.17
CA LEU A 638 5.25 -26.18 24.60
C LEU A 638 6.53 -25.77 23.86
N GLY A 639 6.76 -24.46 23.65
CA GLY A 639 7.83 -23.92 22.83
C GLY A 639 7.72 -24.28 21.35
N GLY A 640 8.57 -23.66 20.54
CA GLY A 640 8.63 -23.82 19.09
C GLY A 640 9.19 -25.16 18.62
N MET A 641 8.91 -25.48 17.36
CA MET A 641 9.62 -26.55 16.64
C MET A 641 10.86 -25.96 15.98
N THR A 642 11.95 -26.73 15.93
CA THR A 642 13.13 -26.31 15.16
C THR A 642 12.79 -26.34 13.67
N PRO A 643 12.89 -25.21 12.95
CA PRO A 643 12.61 -25.18 11.52
C PRO A 643 13.67 -25.98 10.75
N PRO A 644 13.30 -26.65 9.64
CA PRO A 644 14.25 -27.37 8.81
C PRO A 644 15.34 -26.47 8.22
N THR A 645 16.56 -27.00 8.07
CA THR A 645 17.67 -26.31 7.39
C THR A 645 17.78 -26.63 5.90
N GLY A 646 16.89 -27.50 5.39
CA GLY A 646 16.87 -27.90 3.99
C GLY A 646 15.75 -28.91 3.69
N PRO A 647 15.40 -29.09 2.41
CA PRO A 647 14.36 -30.03 2.00
C PRO A 647 14.77 -31.48 2.29
N ASP A 648 13.83 -32.27 2.80
CA ASP A 648 14.00 -33.68 3.12
C ASP A 648 12.94 -34.49 2.34
N PRO A 649 13.36 -35.21 1.27
CA PRO A 649 12.46 -36.06 0.49
C PRO A 649 11.74 -37.15 1.30
N SER A 650 12.29 -37.58 2.44
CA SER A 650 11.69 -38.63 3.28
C SER A 650 10.44 -38.16 4.02
N ARG A 651 10.23 -36.84 4.12
CA ARG A 651 9.04 -36.23 4.72
C ARG A 651 7.84 -36.19 3.78
N LEU A 652 8.04 -36.46 2.48
CA LEU A 652 6.97 -36.44 1.50
C LEU A 652 6.08 -37.67 1.62
N GLY A 653 4.75 -37.47 1.59
CA GLY A 653 3.79 -38.56 1.53
C GLY A 653 3.63 -39.37 2.82
N ARG A 654 4.03 -38.78 3.97
CA ARG A 654 3.70 -39.29 5.31
C ARG A 654 2.19 -39.49 5.49
N ASP A 655 1.81 -40.32 6.47
CA ASP A 655 0.42 -40.42 6.87
C ASP A 655 -0.06 -39.04 7.36
N LEU A 656 -1.12 -38.54 6.75
CA LEU A 656 -1.64 -37.21 7.06
C LEU A 656 -2.13 -37.12 8.51
N ALA A 657 -2.53 -38.22 9.14
CA ALA A 657 -2.86 -38.23 10.58
C ALA A 657 -1.64 -37.84 11.44
N GLU A 658 -0.44 -38.27 11.05
CA GLU A 658 0.80 -37.90 11.74
C GLU A 658 1.18 -36.45 11.43
N VAL A 659 1.05 -36.01 10.18
CA VAL A 659 1.37 -34.64 9.78
C VAL A 659 0.47 -33.63 10.51
N LEU A 660 -0.82 -33.92 10.64
CA LEU A 660 -1.77 -33.06 11.37
C LEU A 660 -1.57 -33.08 12.89
N ALA A 661 -1.00 -34.16 13.43
CA ALA A 661 -0.63 -34.25 14.85
C ALA A 661 0.67 -33.49 15.18
N ASP A 662 1.51 -33.21 14.17
CA ASP A 662 2.72 -32.41 14.36
C ASP A 662 2.36 -30.96 14.74
N ARG A 663 3.20 -30.37 15.60
CA ARG A 663 3.08 -28.96 15.98
C ARG A 663 3.41 -28.05 14.79
N PRO A 664 2.77 -26.87 14.70
CA PRO A 664 3.09 -25.92 13.64
C PRO A 664 4.53 -25.45 13.75
N THR A 665 5.18 -25.27 12.61
CA THR A 665 6.57 -24.80 12.51
C THR A 665 6.63 -23.38 11.98
N PHE A 666 5.73 -23.03 11.06
CA PHE A 666 5.67 -21.72 10.42
C PHE A 666 4.28 -21.08 10.57
N LEU A 667 4.27 -19.75 10.54
CA LEU A 667 3.09 -18.89 10.46
C LEU A 667 3.25 -18.03 9.22
N ALA A 668 2.23 -18.00 8.36
CA ALA A 668 2.29 -17.18 7.16
C ALA A 668 0.91 -16.66 6.80
N GLY A 669 0.85 -15.46 6.22
CA GLY A 669 -0.36 -14.96 5.58
C GLY A 669 -0.83 -15.95 4.50
N ALA A 670 -2.09 -16.35 4.55
CA ALA A 670 -2.69 -17.27 3.58
C ALA A 670 -2.57 -16.73 2.15
N GLU A 671 -2.75 -15.42 2.00
CA GLU A 671 -2.59 -14.70 0.73
C GLU A 671 -1.15 -14.76 0.24
N GLU A 672 -0.18 -14.49 1.12
CA GLU A 672 1.25 -14.45 0.78
C GLU A 672 1.75 -15.79 0.22
N VAL A 673 1.39 -16.90 0.87
CA VAL A 673 1.74 -18.24 0.38
C VAL A 673 1.11 -18.50 -1.00
N LEU A 674 -0.15 -18.11 -1.20
CA LEU A 674 -0.82 -18.30 -2.49
C LEU A 674 -0.23 -17.42 -3.60
N VAL A 675 0.21 -16.20 -3.28
CA VAL A 675 0.89 -15.30 -4.20
C VAL A 675 2.21 -15.92 -4.65
N ILE A 676 3.03 -16.45 -3.74
CA ILE A 676 4.29 -17.15 -4.10
C ILE A 676 4.04 -18.24 -5.14
N LEU A 677 3.09 -19.15 -4.86
CA LEU A 677 2.78 -20.27 -5.76
C LEU A 677 2.28 -19.77 -7.12
N ARG A 678 1.40 -18.75 -7.11
CA ARG A 678 0.83 -18.18 -8.33
C ARG A 678 1.90 -17.51 -9.17
N ARG A 679 2.72 -16.64 -8.58
CA ARG A 679 3.77 -15.90 -9.28
C ARG A 679 4.80 -16.84 -9.89
N TYR A 680 5.14 -17.92 -9.20
CA TYR A 680 6.03 -18.93 -9.77
C TYR A 680 5.44 -19.57 -11.04
N LEU A 681 4.16 -19.97 -10.99
CA LEU A 681 3.45 -20.53 -12.14
C LEU A 681 3.29 -19.51 -13.29
N GLU A 682 2.97 -18.25 -12.99
CA GLU A 682 2.92 -17.15 -13.96
C GLU A 682 4.28 -16.90 -14.61
N ALA A 683 5.37 -16.96 -13.82
CA ALA A 683 6.72 -16.79 -14.34
C ALA A 683 7.14 -17.96 -15.25
N VAL A 684 6.73 -19.19 -14.94
CA VAL A 684 6.91 -20.35 -15.85
C VAL A 684 6.17 -20.13 -17.17
N GLU A 685 4.89 -19.72 -17.12
CA GLU A 685 4.08 -19.43 -18.31
C GLU A 685 4.72 -18.33 -19.17
N ALA A 686 5.08 -17.20 -18.54
CA ALA A 686 5.69 -16.06 -19.22
C ALA A 686 7.03 -16.43 -19.87
N MET A 687 7.87 -17.20 -19.18
CA MET A 687 9.16 -17.67 -19.71
C MET A 687 9.00 -18.60 -20.91
N ASP A 688 8.06 -19.54 -20.86
CA ASP A 688 7.82 -20.46 -21.97
C ASP A 688 7.29 -19.72 -23.20
N LEU A 689 6.32 -18.82 -23.00
CA LEU A 689 5.74 -17.97 -24.05
C LEU A 689 6.80 -17.06 -24.69
N ALA A 690 7.64 -16.41 -23.88
CA ALA A 690 8.71 -15.54 -24.37
C ALA A 690 9.77 -16.31 -25.19
N SER A 691 10.01 -17.58 -24.84
CA SER A 691 10.92 -18.45 -25.58
C SER A 691 10.31 -19.10 -26.83
N GLY A 692 9.02 -18.84 -27.12
CA GLY A 692 8.31 -19.42 -28.26
C GLY A 692 8.06 -20.93 -28.14
N ARG A 693 8.21 -21.50 -26.95
CA ARG A 693 7.92 -22.91 -26.67
C ARG A 693 6.43 -23.11 -26.43
N GLU A 694 5.96 -24.35 -26.58
CA GLU A 694 4.63 -24.69 -26.08
C GLU A 694 4.61 -24.54 -24.55
N PRO A 695 3.72 -23.71 -23.97
CA PRO A 695 3.73 -23.44 -22.54
C PRO A 695 3.46 -24.68 -21.69
N ARG A 696 4.30 -24.89 -20.66
CA ARG A 696 4.08 -25.93 -19.65
C ARG A 696 2.91 -25.59 -18.73
N VAL A 697 2.69 -24.30 -18.52
CA VAL A 697 1.64 -23.76 -17.65
C VAL A 697 0.80 -22.77 -18.43
N ARG A 698 -0.53 -22.82 -18.24
CA ARG A 698 -1.46 -21.77 -18.68
C ARG A 698 -2.43 -21.43 -17.55
N LEU A 699 -2.52 -20.16 -17.19
CA LEU A 699 -3.40 -19.69 -16.12
C LEU A 699 -4.53 -18.81 -16.66
N PHE A 700 -5.77 -19.23 -16.39
CA PHE A 700 -6.99 -18.50 -16.73
C PHE A 700 -7.56 -17.83 -15.47
N THR A 701 -7.17 -16.60 -15.21
CA THR A 701 -7.58 -15.85 -13.99
C THR A 701 -8.93 -15.15 -14.13
N SER A 702 -9.38 -14.88 -15.36
CA SER A 702 -10.65 -14.21 -15.67
C SER A 702 -11.64 -15.12 -16.40
N HIS A 703 -11.56 -16.44 -16.19
CA HIS A 703 -12.45 -17.41 -16.84
C HIS A 703 -13.10 -18.32 -15.81
N ARG A 704 -14.24 -18.90 -16.18
CA ARG A 704 -14.84 -20.01 -15.45
C ARG A 704 -15.31 -21.10 -16.41
N VAL A 705 -15.64 -22.27 -15.88
CA VAL A 705 -16.33 -23.29 -16.67
C VAL A 705 -17.71 -22.77 -17.09
N LEU A 706 -17.98 -22.76 -18.39
CA LEU A 706 -19.21 -22.24 -19.01
C LEU A 706 -20.46 -22.73 -18.27
N THR A 707 -21.27 -21.80 -17.72
CA THR A 707 -22.40 -22.15 -16.85
C THR A 707 -23.73 -22.36 -17.59
N GLU A 708 -23.96 -21.64 -18.69
CA GLU A 708 -25.20 -21.70 -19.48
C GLU A 708 -24.93 -22.01 -20.97
N PRO A 709 -25.81 -22.76 -21.66
CA PRO A 709 -25.67 -22.98 -23.09
C PRO A 709 -25.83 -21.67 -23.88
N ARG A 710 -24.77 -21.24 -24.59
CA ARG A 710 -24.82 -20.01 -25.41
C ARG A 710 -25.31 -20.28 -26.83
N ARG A 711 -26.19 -19.41 -27.34
CA ARG A 711 -26.64 -19.41 -28.76
C ARG A 711 -25.47 -19.30 -29.75
N ALA A 712 -24.44 -18.53 -29.41
CA ALA A 712 -23.24 -18.35 -30.23
C ALA A 712 -22.42 -19.66 -30.42
N ALA A 713 -22.57 -20.64 -29.52
CA ALA A 713 -21.83 -21.90 -29.52
C ALA A 713 -22.73 -23.13 -29.73
N LYS A 714 -23.83 -22.99 -30.49
CA LYS A 714 -24.79 -24.06 -30.82
C LYS A 714 -25.29 -24.88 -29.60
N GLY A 715 -25.40 -24.27 -28.41
CA GLY A 715 -25.88 -24.96 -27.21
C GLY A 715 -24.82 -25.80 -26.47
N ALA A 716 -23.53 -25.55 -26.69
CA ALA A 716 -22.44 -26.19 -25.95
C ALA A 716 -22.56 -25.99 -24.42
N THR A 717 -22.25 -27.04 -23.65
CA THR A 717 -22.15 -27.02 -22.18
C THR A 717 -20.69 -26.90 -21.73
N GLY A 718 -20.46 -26.42 -20.50
CA GLY A 718 -19.12 -26.30 -19.92
C GLY A 718 -18.46 -27.63 -19.58
N PHE A 719 -19.25 -28.64 -19.22
CA PHE A 719 -18.83 -30.03 -19.09
C PHE A 719 -19.57 -30.88 -20.11
N GLU A 720 -18.83 -31.66 -20.89
CA GLU A 720 -19.39 -32.59 -21.87
C GLU A 720 -18.75 -33.97 -21.70
N ARG A 721 -19.55 -34.95 -21.27
CA ARG A 721 -19.08 -36.33 -21.06
C ARG A 721 -18.92 -37.02 -22.41
N GLN A 722 -17.72 -37.51 -22.67
CA GLN A 722 -17.36 -38.26 -23.88
C GLN A 722 -17.79 -39.74 -23.76
N PRO A 723 -17.85 -40.49 -24.87
CA PRO A 723 -18.26 -41.90 -24.87
C PRO A 723 -17.39 -42.81 -23.98
N ASP A 724 -16.13 -42.45 -23.77
CA ASP A 724 -15.18 -43.15 -22.89
C ASP A 724 -15.31 -42.74 -21.40
N GLY A 725 -16.29 -41.89 -21.08
CA GLY A 725 -16.57 -41.44 -19.73
C GLY A 725 -15.72 -40.25 -19.25
N ARG A 726 -14.77 -39.76 -20.06
CA ARG A 726 -13.96 -38.56 -19.74
C ARG A 726 -14.75 -37.27 -19.98
N LEU A 727 -14.36 -36.21 -19.29
CA LEU A 727 -14.95 -34.88 -19.45
C LEU A 727 -14.13 -34.04 -20.42
N ARG A 728 -14.82 -33.45 -21.39
CA ARG A 728 -14.38 -32.28 -22.14
C ARG A 728 -14.79 -31.02 -21.40
N VAL A 729 -13.91 -30.02 -21.34
CA VAL A 729 -14.14 -28.77 -20.58
C VAL A 729 -14.09 -27.55 -21.49
N ARG A 730 -15.05 -26.64 -21.31
CA ARG A 730 -15.08 -25.34 -22.01
C ARG A 730 -15.21 -24.20 -21.03
N LEU A 731 -14.45 -23.14 -21.27
CA LEU A 731 -14.41 -21.96 -20.43
C LEU A 731 -15.13 -20.79 -21.09
N GLU A 732 -15.74 -19.95 -20.27
CA GLU A 732 -16.21 -18.64 -20.65
C GLU A 732 -15.43 -17.57 -19.88
N MET A 733 -15.14 -16.46 -20.55
CA MET A 733 -14.60 -15.29 -19.88
C MET A 733 -15.66 -14.68 -18.97
N VAL A 734 -15.24 -14.34 -17.75
CA VAL A 734 -16.08 -13.70 -16.75
C VAL A 734 -15.46 -12.40 -16.29
N ARG A 735 -16.35 -11.56 -15.77
CA ARG A 735 -16.04 -10.27 -15.21
C ARG A 735 -16.76 -10.09 -13.89
N SER A 736 -16.06 -9.74 -12.83
CA SER A 736 -16.68 -9.19 -11.62
C SER A 736 -17.16 -7.76 -11.86
N LEU A 737 -18.45 -7.56 -11.62
CA LEU A 737 -19.06 -6.24 -11.54
C LEU A 737 -19.31 -5.93 -10.06
N ASP A 738 -18.98 -4.73 -9.63
CA ASP A 738 -19.54 -4.16 -8.40
C ASP A 738 -20.91 -3.52 -8.71
N HIS A 739 -21.98 -4.15 -8.25
CA HIS A 739 -23.32 -3.57 -8.33
C HIS A 739 -23.89 -3.34 -6.92
N LYS A 740 -23.81 -2.09 -6.44
CA LYS A 740 -24.26 -1.66 -5.10
C LYS A 740 -23.47 -2.31 -3.95
N GLY A 741 -22.15 -2.45 -4.08
CA GLY A 741 -21.31 -3.12 -3.08
C GLY A 741 -21.31 -4.65 -3.21
N LYS A 742 -21.75 -5.18 -4.36
CA LYS A 742 -21.90 -6.63 -4.59
C LYS A 742 -21.00 -7.08 -5.72
N PHE A 743 -19.88 -7.71 -5.40
CA PHE A 743 -19.02 -8.37 -6.38
C PHE A 743 -19.75 -9.58 -7.00
N ARG A 744 -20.14 -9.48 -8.27
CA ARG A 744 -20.74 -10.59 -9.03
C ARG A 744 -19.95 -10.88 -10.29
N ARG A 745 -19.45 -12.11 -10.41
CA ARG A 745 -18.85 -12.62 -11.65
C ARG A 745 -19.94 -12.94 -12.68
N VAL A 746 -20.10 -12.07 -13.67
CA VAL A 746 -21.00 -12.27 -14.81
C VAL A 746 -20.19 -12.66 -16.05
N ALA A 747 -20.81 -13.37 -16.97
CA ALA A 747 -20.14 -13.71 -18.23
C ALA A 747 -19.95 -12.45 -19.08
N VAL A 748 -18.84 -12.37 -19.82
CA VAL A 748 -18.62 -11.31 -20.82
C VAL A 748 -19.42 -11.65 -22.08
N ASP A 749 -20.26 -10.72 -22.54
CA ASP A 749 -21.04 -10.89 -23.76
C ASP A 749 -20.12 -10.93 -25.00
N ASN A 750 -20.40 -11.84 -25.93
CA ASN A 750 -19.62 -12.06 -27.17
C ASN A 750 -18.15 -12.49 -27.00
N ALA A 751 -17.69 -12.84 -25.79
CA ALA A 751 -16.38 -13.45 -25.61
C ALA A 751 -16.31 -14.84 -26.26
N GLU A 752 -15.17 -15.16 -26.88
CA GLU A 752 -14.89 -16.48 -27.44
C GLU A 752 -14.88 -17.54 -26.33
N ILE A 753 -15.43 -18.71 -26.62
CA ILE A 753 -15.41 -19.85 -25.70
C ILE A 753 -14.10 -20.60 -25.91
N VAL A 754 -13.33 -20.73 -24.84
CA VAL A 754 -12.07 -21.48 -24.88
C VAL A 754 -12.39 -22.96 -24.67
N ASP A 755 -12.10 -23.78 -25.68
CA ASP A 755 -12.29 -25.23 -25.61
C ASP A 755 -10.98 -25.91 -25.20
N LEU A 756 -10.93 -26.41 -23.97
CA LEU A 756 -9.75 -27.09 -23.42
C LEU A 756 -9.59 -28.52 -23.98
N GLY A 757 -10.54 -29.03 -24.75
CA GLY A 757 -10.55 -30.43 -25.16
C GLY A 757 -10.81 -31.36 -23.97
N VAL A 758 -10.19 -32.53 -23.97
CA VAL A 758 -10.34 -33.60 -22.97
C VAL A 758 -9.05 -33.70 -22.15
N PRO A 759 -8.96 -33.00 -20.99
CA PRO A 759 -7.78 -33.07 -20.13
C PRO A 759 -7.46 -34.50 -19.69
N GLY A 760 -6.18 -34.77 -19.43
CA GLY A 760 -5.71 -36.05 -18.90
C GLY A 760 -6.26 -36.34 -17.50
N LEU A 761 -6.05 -35.40 -16.58
CA LEU A 761 -6.55 -35.42 -15.20
C LEU A 761 -7.13 -34.04 -14.84
N ILE A 762 -8.32 -34.03 -14.24
CA ILE A 762 -9.01 -32.84 -13.74
C ILE A 762 -9.12 -32.94 -12.22
N VAL A 763 -8.63 -31.93 -11.50
CA VAL A 763 -8.80 -31.80 -10.05
C VAL A 763 -9.66 -30.57 -9.76
N ILE A 764 -10.77 -30.79 -9.06
CA ILE A 764 -11.73 -29.75 -8.69
C ILE A 764 -11.51 -29.40 -7.21
N ALA A 765 -11.01 -28.20 -6.93
CA ALA A 765 -10.66 -27.72 -5.59
C ALA A 765 -11.02 -26.23 -5.43
N GLU A 766 -12.31 -25.93 -5.43
CA GLU A 766 -12.91 -24.58 -5.44
C GLU A 766 -13.24 -24.03 -4.05
N GLY A 767 -13.07 -24.84 -3.00
CA GLY A 767 -13.51 -24.54 -1.63
C GLY A 767 -14.79 -25.29 -1.22
N GLN A 768 -15.24 -25.06 0.02
CA GLN A 768 -16.33 -25.82 0.67
C GLN A 768 -17.66 -25.83 -0.10
N SER A 769 -17.91 -24.81 -0.92
CA SER A 769 -19.12 -24.68 -1.72
C SER A 769 -18.86 -24.81 -3.22
N GLY A 770 -17.87 -25.60 -3.65
CA GLY A 770 -17.49 -25.80 -5.06
C GLY A 770 -18.70 -25.98 -5.99
N ALA A 771 -18.88 -25.04 -6.92
CA ALA A 771 -20.04 -24.99 -7.79
C ALA A 771 -19.94 -26.05 -8.89
N ASP A 772 -18.75 -26.29 -9.44
CA ASP A 772 -18.58 -27.24 -10.53
C ASP A 772 -18.65 -28.69 -10.04
N ALA A 773 -18.14 -28.96 -8.82
CA ALA A 773 -18.35 -30.25 -8.16
C ALA A 773 -19.86 -30.58 -8.06
N ARG A 774 -20.69 -29.64 -7.57
CA ARG A 774 -22.15 -29.83 -7.51
C ARG A 774 -22.80 -30.01 -8.89
N ARG A 775 -22.36 -29.26 -9.90
CA ARG A 775 -22.87 -29.39 -11.29
C ARG A 775 -22.61 -30.77 -11.88
N LEU A 776 -21.52 -31.43 -11.46
CA LEU A 776 -21.19 -32.80 -11.83
C LEU A 776 -21.91 -33.85 -10.96
N GLY A 777 -22.78 -33.43 -10.04
CA GLY A 777 -23.55 -34.32 -9.16
C GLY A 777 -22.79 -34.76 -7.91
N PHE A 778 -21.62 -34.17 -7.61
CA PHE A 778 -20.91 -34.44 -6.36
C PHE A 778 -21.70 -33.91 -5.17
N THR A 779 -21.85 -34.73 -4.15
CA THR A 779 -22.56 -34.39 -2.92
C THR A 779 -21.70 -34.75 -1.72
N GLN A 780 -21.81 -33.91 -0.69
CA GLN A 780 -21.20 -34.18 0.61
C GLN A 780 -22.30 -34.49 1.62
N ARG A 781 -21.96 -35.30 2.61
CA ARG A 781 -22.80 -35.56 3.78
C ARG A 781 -22.16 -34.92 5.01
N ASP A 782 -23.00 -34.47 5.93
CA ASP A 782 -22.51 -33.97 7.22
C ASP A 782 -21.80 -35.09 7.98
N VAL A 783 -20.63 -34.78 8.52
CA VAL A 783 -19.93 -35.65 9.47
C VAL A 783 -20.69 -35.62 10.78
N ARG A 784 -20.89 -36.79 11.40
CA ARG A 784 -21.61 -36.88 12.68
C ARG A 784 -20.71 -37.47 13.75
N VAL A 785 -20.69 -36.83 14.91
CA VAL A 785 -19.92 -37.22 16.09
C VAL A 785 -20.87 -37.80 17.13
N ASP A 786 -20.51 -38.94 17.70
CA ASP A 786 -21.17 -39.52 18.87
C ASP A 786 -20.43 -39.07 20.13
N HIS A 787 -21.14 -38.45 21.06
CA HIS A 787 -20.59 -37.96 22.31
C HIS A 787 -20.64 -39.01 23.44
N GLY A 788 -21.14 -40.22 23.17
CA GLY A 788 -21.23 -41.30 24.16
C GLY A 788 -22.28 -41.05 25.26
N ASP A 789 -23.22 -40.14 25.02
CA ASP A 789 -24.26 -39.70 25.97
C ASP A 789 -25.59 -40.48 25.84
N GLY A 790 -25.63 -41.51 24.99
CA GLY A 790 -26.81 -42.34 24.75
C GLY A 790 -27.88 -41.70 23.84
N ASN A 791 -27.68 -40.45 23.37
CA ASN A 791 -28.63 -39.72 22.54
C ASN A 791 -28.33 -39.80 21.03
N GLY A 792 -27.32 -40.59 20.65
CA GLY A 792 -26.89 -40.81 19.27
C GLY A 792 -26.11 -39.63 18.65
N PRO A 793 -25.57 -39.83 17.43
CA PRO A 793 -24.61 -38.91 16.84
C PRO A 793 -25.24 -37.65 16.26
N VAL A 794 -24.57 -36.50 16.40
CA VAL A 794 -25.01 -35.18 15.91
C VAL A 794 -24.03 -34.62 14.88
N PRO A 795 -24.44 -33.71 13.98
CA PRO A 795 -23.51 -33.09 13.04
C PRO A 795 -22.37 -32.37 13.77
N ALA A 796 -21.12 -32.61 13.35
CA ALA A 796 -19.96 -31.86 13.80
C ALA A 796 -20.04 -30.43 13.24
N GLN A 797 -20.36 -29.47 14.11
CA GLN A 797 -20.55 -28.08 13.71
C GLN A 797 -20.24 -27.14 14.87
N ALA A 798 -19.74 -25.95 14.53
CA ALA A 798 -19.60 -24.83 15.45
C ALA A 798 -19.77 -23.50 14.71
N ASP A 799 -20.14 -22.46 15.46
CA ASP A 799 -20.20 -21.09 14.95
C ASP A 799 -19.01 -20.32 15.55
N TYR A 800 -18.30 -19.53 14.75
CA TYR A 800 -17.11 -18.77 15.18
C TYR A 800 -17.23 -17.29 14.85
N LEU A 801 -16.52 -16.46 15.61
CA LEU A 801 -16.19 -15.07 15.29
C LEU A 801 -14.71 -14.97 14.92
N ALA A 802 -14.42 -14.51 13.70
CA ALA A 802 -13.06 -14.24 13.22
C ALA A 802 -12.79 -12.74 13.16
N GLY A 803 -11.66 -12.28 13.71
CA GLY A 803 -11.22 -10.88 13.62
C GLY A 803 -9.70 -10.76 13.41
N LEU A 804 -9.28 -9.70 12.72
CA LEU A 804 -7.90 -9.26 12.63
C LEU A 804 -7.75 -7.97 13.44
N ILE A 805 -6.95 -8.05 14.50
CA ILE A 805 -6.63 -6.93 15.39
C ILE A 805 -5.14 -6.61 15.28
N GLU A 806 -4.77 -5.33 15.20
CA GLU A 806 -3.38 -4.87 15.08
C GLU A 806 -2.65 -4.94 16.43
N VAL A 807 -2.41 -6.17 16.89
CA VAL A 807 -1.68 -6.51 18.12
C VAL A 807 -0.46 -7.34 17.76
N PHE A 808 0.69 -6.96 18.31
CA PHE A 808 1.91 -7.76 18.23
C PHE A 808 1.78 -9.00 19.13
N ILE A 809 1.33 -10.10 18.52
CA ILE A 809 1.25 -11.42 19.18
C ILE A 809 2.62 -12.11 19.23
N ASP A 810 3.59 -11.61 18.44
CA ASP A 810 4.95 -12.17 18.31
C ASP A 810 4.91 -13.57 17.64
N SER A 811 6.02 -14.31 17.64
CA SER A 811 6.16 -15.67 17.08
C SER A 811 5.37 -16.75 17.86
N ARG A 812 4.07 -16.52 18.07
CA ARG A 812 3.25 -17.28 19.02
C ARG A 812 1.94 -17.77 18.42
N VAL A 813 1.59 -18.98 18.81
CA VAL A 813 0.24 -19.54 18.66
C VAL A 813 -0.32 -19.75 20.06
N ARG A 814 -1.33 -18.97 20.43
CA ARG A 814 -2.00 -19.10 21.73
C ARG A 814 -3.37 -19.72 21.56
N ARG A 815 -3.59 -20.88 22.15
CA ARG A 815 -4.87 -21.57 22.20
C ARG A 815 -5.46 -21.47 23.59
N ARG A 816 -6.76 -21.24 23.67
CA ARG A 816 -7.50 -21.21 24.93
C ARG A 816 -8.76 -22.04 24.82
N VAL A 817 -8.99 -22.89 25.80
CA VAL A 817 -10.26 -23.59 26.03
C VAL A 817 -10.86 -23.05 27.32
N SER A 818 -12.14 -22.69 27.33
CA SER A 818 -12.80 -22.14 28.51
C SER A 818 -14.23 -22.64 28.68
N THR A 819 -14.75 -22.53 29.91
CA THR A 819 -16.17 -22.76 30.21
C THR A 819 -16.94 -21.45 30.26
N GLU A 820 -18.03 -21.39 29.49
CA GLU A 820 -18.98 -20.29 29.41
C GLU A 820 -20.33 -20.74 29.99
N PHE A 821 -21.05 -19.86 30.68
CA PHE A 821 -22.32 -20.20 31.34
C PHE A 821 -23.50 -19.47 30.70
N ASP A 822 -24.60 -20.19 30.48
CA ASP A 822 -25.88 -19.56 30.14
C ASP A 822 -26.55 -18.91 31.37
N ARG A 823 -27.70 -18.27 31.16
CA ARG A 823 -28.47 -17.62 32.25
C ARG A 823 -28.96 -18.59 33.33
N ASN A 824 -29.02 -19.89 33.04
CA ASN A 824 -29.46 -20.94 33.96
C ASN A 824 -28.28 -21.59 34.69
N GLY A 825 -27.04 -21.16 34.42
CA GLY A 825 -25.83 -21.75 34.98
C GLY A 825 -25.38 -23.04 34.28
N THR A 826 -25.91 -23.33 33.09
CA THR A 826 -25.43 -24.47 32.28
C THR A 826 -24.08 -24.13 31.66
N ALA A 827 -23.10 -25.01 31.82
CA ALA A 827 -21.75 -24.86 31.29
C ALA A 827 -21.65 -25.29 29.82
N TYR A 828 -20.91 -24.52 29.02
CA TYR A 828 -20.58 -24.78 27.62
C TYR A 828 -19.08 -24.60 27.42
N THR A 829 -18.43 -25.50 26.70
CA THR A 829 -17.01 -25.34 26.37
C THR A 829 -16.87 -24.50 25.11
N THR A 830 -15.92 -23.56 25.10
CA THR A 830 -15.55 -22.78 23.92
C THR A 830 -14.05 -22.80 23.70
N ARG A 831 -13.64 -22.76 22.44
CA ARG A 831 -12.24 -22.75 22.01
C ARG A 831 -11.90 -21.47 21.29
N GLN A 832 -10.66 -21.04 21.45
CA GLN A 832 -10.19 -19.76 20.95
C GLN A 832 -8.73 -19.93 20.52
N ILE A 833 -8.34 -19.21 19.48
CA ILE A 833 -6.94 -19.15 19.04
C ILE A 833 -6.57 -17.72 18.68
N ALA A 834 -5.35 -17.34 19.02
CA ALA A 834 -4.70 -16.15 18.52
C ALA A 834 -3.38 -16.54 17.87
N ILE A 835 -3.12 -15.97 16.70
CA ILE A 835 -1.95 -16.28 15.86
C ILE A 835 -1.25 -14.95 15.57
N GLY A 836 0.03 -14.89 15.91
CA GLY A 836 0.93 -13.80 15.53
C GLY A 836 1.83 -14.18 14.36
N HIS A 837 2.63 -13.24 13.89
CA HIS A 837 3.70 -13.49 12.95
C HIS A 837 4.98 -12.86 13.51
N GLU A 838 6.10 -13.54 13.32
CA GLU A 838 7.42 -13.08 13.75
C GLU A 838 7.70 -11.69 13.16
N ASP A 839 8.13 -10.75 14.00
CA ASP A 839 8.49 -9.37 13.65
C ASP A 839 7.43 -8.56 12.87
N ASP A 840 6.17 -9.01 12.88
CA ASP A 840 5.03 -8.29 12.31
C ASP A 840 4.09 -7.80 13.44
N ALA A 841 4.20 -6.51 13.75
CA ALA A 841 3.39 -5.87 14.77
C ALA A 841 1.90 -5.71 14.40
N GLU A 842 1.55 -5.87 13.11
CA GLU A 842 0.21 -5.62 12.56
C GLU A 842 -0.65 -6.89 12.51
N VAL A 843 -0.09 -8.06 12.85
CA VAL A 843 -0.77 -9.35 12.77
C VAL A 843 -1.20 -9.88 14.14
N GLY A 844 -2.50 -9.77 14.40
CA GLY A 844 -3.19 -10.50 15.45
C GLY A 844 -4.47 -11.15 14.93
N TRP A 845 -4.35 -12.33 14.32
CA TRP A 845 -5.54 -13.07 13.88
C TRP A 845 -6.16 -13.83 15.05
N VAL A 846 -7.42 -13.55 15.36
CA VAL A 846 -8.13 -14.14 16.50
C VAL A 846 -9.42 -14.81 16.03
N LEU A 847 -9.58 -16.07 16.41
CA LEU A 847 -10.81 -16.85 16.17
C LEU A 847 -11.39 -17.32 17.51
N ILE A 848 -12.67 -17.06 17.72
CA ILE A 848 -13.39 -17.38 18.96
C ILE A 848 -14.62 -18.21 18.63
N GLU A 849 -14.71 -19.41 19.20
CA GLU A 849 -15.92 -20.24 19.16
C GLU A 849 -17.05 -19.58 19.94
N VAL A 850 -18.23 -19.50 19.33
CA VAL A 850 -19.42 -18.90 19.93
C VAL A 850 -20.18 -19.96 20.73
N PRO A 851 -20.42 -19.75 22.04
CA PRO A 851 -21.22 -20.67 22.85
C PRO A 851 -22.58 -20.95 22.21
N GLU A 852 -23.08 -22.17 22.35
CA GLU A 852 -24.32 -22.59 21.70
C GLU A 852 -25.54 -21.76 22.09
N PHE A 853 -25.59 -21.30 23.35
CA PHE A 853 -26.70 -20.50 23.87
C PHE A 853 -26.70 -19.03 23.39
N LYS A 854 -25.60 -18.54 22.80
CA LYS A 854 -25.43 -17.13 22.45
C LYS A 854 -26.04 -16.82 21.08
N THR A 855 -26.97 -15.86 20.99
CA THR A 855 -27.66 -15.52 19.72
C THR A 855 -27.20 -14.21 19.09
N PHE A 856 -26.68 -13.27 19.88
CA PHE A 856 -26.42 -11.87 19.48
C PHE A 856 -27.67 -11.11 19.00
N ASP A 857 -28.86 -11.46 19.48
CA ASP A 857 -30.08 -10.74 19.13
C ASP A 857 -30.22 -9.42 19.93
N PRO A 858 -30.22 -8.25 19.26
CA PRO A 858 -30.42 -6.96 19.92
C PRO A 858 -31.74 -6.84 20.69
N VAL A 859 -32.80 -7.52 20.25
CA VAL A 859 -34.10 -7.49 20.93
C VAL A 859 -34.03 -8.26 22.23
N LEU A 860 -33.49 -9.50 22.20
CA LEU A 860 -33.31 -10.32 23.41
C LEU A 860 -32.29 -9.71 24.39
N ALA A 861 -31.37 -8.90 23.88
CA ALA A 861 -30.42 -8.13 24.68
C ALA A 861 -31.01 -6.80 25.23
N GLY A 862 -32.21 -6.41 24.81
CA GLY A 862 -32.85 -5.16 25.25
C GLY A 862 -32.24 -3.88 24.65
N LEU A 863 -31.43 -3.98 23.59
CA LEU A 863 -30.79 -2.83 22.93
C LEU A 863 -31.73 -2.10 21.96
N VAL A 864 -32.74 -2.80 21.45
CA VAL A 864 -33.77 -2.24 20.57
C VAL A 864 -35.17 -2.76 20.96
N PRO A 865 -36.25 -2.01 20.70
CA PRO A 865 -37.61 -2.45 21.01
C PRO A 865 -38.02 -3.71 20.26
N GLU A 866 -38.93 -4.48 20.85
CA GLU A 866 -39.57 -5.63 20.22
C GLU A 866 -40.31 -5.19 18.94
N GLY A 867 -40.15 -5.94 17.84
CA GLY A 867 -40.68 -5.60 16.52
C GLY A 867 -39.78 -4.73 15.63
N THR A 868 -38.58 -4.34 16.09
CA THR A 868 -37.60 -3.64 15.22
C THR A 868 -37.18 -4.54 14.05
N ALA A 869 -37.37 -4.06 12.81
CA ALA A 869 -37.02 -4.83 11.62
C ALA A 869 -35.50 -5.01 11.45
N LYS A 870 -35.09 -6.22 11.03
CA LYS A 870 -33.68 -6.64 10.95
C LYS A 870 -32.84 -5.86 9.91
N ASP A 871 -33.50 -5.26 8.93
CA ASP A 871 -32.92 -4.45 7.86
C ASP A 871 -32.70 -2.98 8.26
N THR A 872 -33.11 -2.58 9.47
CA THR A 872 -32.91 -1.22 9.95
C THR A 872 -31.47 -1.00 10.42
N ALA A 873 -30.93 0.19 10.15
CA ALA A 873 -29.59 0.58 10.61
C ALA A 873 -29.42 0.46 12.14
N LYS A 874 -30.49 0.67 12.92
CA LYS A 874 -30.46 0.55 14.38
C LYS A 874 -30.30 -0.90 14.84
N TYR A 875 -31.05 -1.84 14.25
CA TYR A 875 -30.91 -3.26 14.56
C TYR A 875 -29.51 -3.75 14.19
N PHE A 876 -29.05 -3.37 13.00
CA PHE A 876 -27.74 -3.70 12.49
C PHE A 876 -26.59 -3.22 13.37
N ALA A 877 -26.59 -1.93 13.74
CA ALA A 877 -25.57 -1.36 14.61
C ALA A 877 -25.55 -2.03 16.00
N ALA A 878 -26.73 -2.33 16.57
CA ALA A 878 -26.82 -3.02 17.86
C ALA A 878 -26.34 -4.48 17.78
N HIS A 879 -26.62 -5.18 16.68
CA HIS A 879 -26.13 -6.54 16.45
C HIS A 879 -24.60 -6.56 16.32
N GLN A 880 -24.03 -5.62 15.56
CA GLN A 880 -22.58 -5.44 15.45
C GLN A 880 -21.92 -5.13 16.80
N LEU A 881 -22.56 -4.29 17.62
CA LEU A 881 -22.06 -3.97 18.96
C LEU A 881 -22.01 -5.21 19.86
N LEU A 882 -23.05 -6.05 19.86
CA LEU A 882 -23.06 -7.30 20.63
C LEU A 882 -21.96 -8.27 20.21
N MET A 883 -21.72 -8.42 18.91
CA MET A 883 -20.63 -9.27 18.41
C MET A 883 -19.26 -8.69 18.78
N ARG A 884 -19.06 -7.39 18.60
CA ARG A 884 -17.82 -6.70 18.97
C ARG A 884 -17.51 -6.83 20.44
N ASP A 885 -18.49 -6.58 21.31
CA ASP A 885 -18.25 -6.57 22.74
C ASP A 885 -17.92 -7.97 23.29
N PHE A 886 -18.56 -9.02 22.76
CA PHE A 886 -18.23 -10.40 23.08
C PHE A 886 -16.85 -10.78 22.52
N PHE A 887 -16.55 -10.40 21.27
CA PHE A 887 -15.24 -10.65 20.67
C PHE A 887 -14.12 -10.01 21.50
N LEU A 888 -14.21 -8.71 21.81
CA LEU A 888 -13.19 -8.01 22.59
C LEU A 888 -13.02 -8.56 24.00
N GLU A 889 -14.09 -9.06 24.61
CA GLU A 889 -14.04 -9.68 25.94
C GLU A 889 -13.31 -11.02 25.91
N GLN A 890 -13.62 -11.88 24.95
CA GLN A 890 -12.93 -13.16 24.80
C GLN A 890 -11.48 -12.97 24.36
N THR A 891 -11.22 -12.02 23.45
CA THR A 891 -9.86 -11.62 23.06
C THR A 891 -9.06 -11.07 24.24
N ALA A 892 -9.71 -10.35 25.17
CA ALA A 892 -9.04 -9.86 26.38
C ALA A 892 -8.52 -11.01 27.26
N HIS A 893 -9.34 -12.04 27.47
CA HIS A 893 -8.93 -13.23 28.23
C HIS A 893 -7.84 -14.03 27.51
N LEU A 894 -7.93 -14.14 26.19
CA LEU A 894 -6.96 -14.85 25.37
C LEU A 894 -5.60 -14.15 25.36
N LEU A 895 -5.57 -12.84 25.09
CA LEU A 895 -4.32 -12.07 24.95
C LEU A 895 -3.77 -11.55 26.28
N GLU A 896 -4.53 -11.65 27.38
CA GLU A 896 -4.21 -11.03 28.68
C GLU A 896 -4.13 -9.49 28.62
N ILE A 897 -4.73 -8.89 27.59
CA ILE A 897 -4.81 -7.44 27.41
C ILE A 897 -6.18 -6.97 27.89
N PRO A 898 -6.29 -5.97 28.78
CA PRO A 898 -7.58 -5.48 29.24
C PRO A 898 -8.49 -5.06 28.07
N LYS A 899 -9.78 -5.42 28.14
CA LYS A 899 -10.80 -5.08 27.13
C LYS A 899 -10.82 -3.59 26.79
N ALA A 900 -10.60 -2.72 27.77
CA ALA A 900 -10.55 -1.27 27.58
C ALA A 900 -9.35 -0.81 26.73
N GLU A 901 -8.22 -1.52 26.76
CA GLU A 901 -7.09 -1.28 25.88
C GLU A 901 -7.33 -1.86 24.48
N LEU A 902 -7.84 -3.09 24.38
CA LEU A 902 -8.24 -3.69 23.10
C LEU A 902 -9.26 -2.84 22.34
N ALA A 903 -10.18 -2.18 23.05
CA ALA A 903 -11.14 -1.27 22.43
C ALA A 903 -10.52 -0.03 21.76
N LYS A 904 -9.25 0.30 22.06
CA LYS A 904 -8.48 1.41 21.47
C LYS A 904 -7.58 0.95 20.32
N ILE A 905 -7.47 -0.36 20.10
CA ILE A 905 -6.60 -0.94 19.07
C ILE A 905 -7.38 -1.06 17.76
N GLN A 906 -6.66 -0.91 16.65
CA GLN A 906 -7.26 -0.96 15.32
C GLN A 906 -7.71 -2.40 14.99
N LEU A 907 -8.96 -2.52 14.52
CA LEU A 907 -9.53 -3.75 13.98
C LEU A 907 -9.58 -3.61 12.46
N THR A 908 -8.53 -4.11 11.80
CA THR A 908 -8.41 -4.11 10.33
C THR A 908 -9.47 -4.99 9.70
N TYR A 909 -9.82 -6.09 10.37
CA TYR A 909 -10.96 -6.94 10.04
C TYR A 909 -11.83 -7.14 11.28
N GLY A 910 -13.00 -6.49 11.31
CA GLY A 910 -13.96 -6.63 12.40
C GLY A 910 -14.52 -8.06 12.54
N PRO A 911 -15.03 -8.44 13.71
CA PRO A 911 -15.45 -9.82 13.99
C PRO A 911 -16.59 -10.28 13.07
N LYS A 912 -16.34 -11.31 12.26
CA LYS A 912 -17.34 -11.92 11.36
C LYS A 912 -17.84 -13.24 11.93
N LEU A 913 -19.16 -13.34 12.10
CA LEU A 913 -19.83 -14.58 12.50
C LEU A 913 -20.00 -15.50 11.29
N PHE A 914 -19.52 -16.73 11.40
CA PHE A 914 -19.77 -17.76 10.40
C PHE A 914 -20.02 -19.13 11.05
N ARG A 915 -20.76 -19.97 10.33
CA ARG A 915 -21.01 -21.36 10.71
C ARG A 915 -20.11 -22.28 9.93
N LEU A 916 -19.51 -23.23 10.63
CA LEU A 916 -18.80 -24.35 10.04
C LEU A 916 -19.55 -25.64 10.35
N VAL A 917 -19.89 -26.39 9.30
CA VAL A 917 -20.43 -27.75 9.40
C VAL A 917 -19.46 -28.66 8.68
N GLU A 918 -18.95 -29.67 9.37
CA GLU A 918 -18.05 -30.66 8.79
C GLU A 918 -18.80 -31.58 7.83
N ARG A 919 -18.17 -31.84 6.70
CA ARG A 919 -18.75 -32.51 5.55
C ARG A 919 -17.70 -33.33 4.84
N ILE A 920 -18.14 -34.44 4.26
CA ILE A 920 -17.27 -35.31 3.46
C ILE A 920 -18.01 -35.89 2.26
N GLY A 921 -17.33 -35.99 1.13
CA GLY A 921 -17.77 -36.74 -0.04
C GLY A 921 -17.69 -38.25 0.17
N SER A 922 -18.56 -39.01 -0.51
CA SER A 922 -18.54 -40.47 -0.50
C SER A 922 -17.47 -41.07 -1.43
N ASP A 923 -17.29 -40.46 -2.60
CA ASP A 923 -16.34 -40.84 -3.65
C ASP A 923 -15.79 -39.56 -4.29
N ALA A 924 -14.47 -39.43 -4.37
CA ALA A 924 -13.84 -38.27 -4.99
C ALA A 924 -13.96 -38.28 -6.52
N VAL A 925 -14.16 -39.45 -7.14
CA VAL A 925 -14.28 -39.58 -8.59
C VAL A 925 -15.63 -39.07 -9.07
N VAL A 926 -15.61 -38.13 -10.02
CA VAL A 926 -16.82 -37.61 -10.69
C VAL A 926 -16.86 -37.94 -12.19
N ALA A 927 -15.70 -38.27 -12.79
CA ALA A 927 -15.62 -38.81 -14.15
C ALA A 927 -14.35 -39.63 -14.38
N ALA A 928 -14.22 -40.26 -15.55
CA ALA A 928 -13.07 -41.11 -15.87
C ALA A 928 -11.72 -40.37 -15.94
N ASN A 929 -11.73 -39.04 -15.86
CA ASN A 929 -10.54 -38.19 -15.77
C ASN A 929 -10.69 -37.10 -14.71
N ALA A 930 -11.63 -37.19 -13.76
CA ALA A 930 -11.92 -36.08 -12.85
C ALA A 930 -12.16 -36.51 -11.40
N VAL A 931 -11.49 -35.83 -10.47
CA VAL A 931 -11.65 -35.98 -9.02
C VAL A 931 -11.93 -34.65 -8.33
N VAL A 932 -12.63 -34.69 -7.20
CA VAL A 932 -12.84 -33.56 -6.29
C VAL A 932 -11.84 -33.66 -5.14
N ALA A 933 -11.19 -32.54 -4.77
CA ALA A 933 -10.15 -32.49 -3.75
C ALA A 933 -10.24 -31.21 -2.89
N GLY A 934 -9.39 -31.14 -1.86
CA GLY A 934 -9.33 -30.04 -0.91
C GLY A 934 -10.65 -29.87 -0.15
N ASP A 935 -10.93 -28.63 0.26
CA ASP A 935 -12.18 -28.28 0.97
C ASP A 935 -13.45 -28.59 0.16
N SER A 936 -13.35 -28.72 -1.17
CA SER A 936 -14.47 -29.15 -2.01
C SER A 936 -14.84 -30.61 -1.81
N PHE A 937 -13.90 -31.46 -1.41
CA PHE A 937 -14.16 -32.87 -1.13
C PHE A 937 -14.66 -33.08 0.30
N GLY A 938 -14.01 -32.46 1.28
CA GLY A 938 -14.47 -32.41 2.66
C GLY A 938 -13.80 -31.30 3.45
N ASN A 939 -14.38 -30.94 4.58
CA ASN A 939 -13.86 -29.91 5.48
C ASN A 939 -13.82 -30.41 6.93
N GLY A 940 -13.04 -29.73 7.77
CA GLY A 940 -12.87 -30.02 9.18
C GLY A 940 -12.75 -28.75 10.02
N HIS A 941 -12.35 -28.90 11.29
CA HIS A 941 -12.18 -27.81 12.24
C HIS A 941 -11.16 -26.77 11.77
N VAL A 942 -11.44 -25.48 12.01
CA VAL A 942 -10.67 -24.35 11.45
C VAL A 942 -9.51 -23.86 12.31
N LEU A 943 -9.49 -24.14 13.63
CA LEU A 943 -8.45 -23.58 14.52
C LEU A 943 -7.04 -24.10 14.20
N THR A 944 -6.90 -25.28 13.58
CA THR A 944 -5.61 -25.91 13.32
C THR A 944 -5.09 -25.68 11.91
N SER A 945 -5.82 -24.96 11.05
CA SER A 945 -5.50 -24.82 9.62
C SER A 945 -5.39 -26.17 8.87
N GLY A 946 -5.93 -27.26 9.43
CA GLY A 946 -5.73 -28.62 8.91
C GLY A 946 -6.18 -28.84 7.47
N GLY A 947 -7.15 -28.07 6.98
CA GLY A 947 -7.61 -28.16 5.58
C GLY A 947 -6.54 -27.76 4.58
N VAL A 948 -5.71 -26.75 4.93
CA VAL A 948 -4.64 -26.31 4.05
C VAL A 948 -3.54 -27.35 3.98
N THR A 949 -3.14 -27.92 5.12
CA THR A 949 -2.16 -29.02 5.19
C THR A 949 -2.67 -30.24 4.42
N THR A 950 -3.93 -30.62 4.63
CA THR A 950 -4.58 -31.73 3.90
C THR A 950 -4.57 -31.50 2.39
N GLY A 951 -4.86 -30.27 1.95
CA GLY A 951 -4.87 -29.92 0.54
C GLY A 951 -3.47 -29.85 -0.11
N MET A 952 -2.58 -29.05 0.47
CA MET A 952 -1.26 -28.73 -0.11
C MET A 952 -0.21 -29.83 0.11
N VAL A 953 -0.29 -30.55 1.23
CA VAL A 953 0.63 -31.64 1.56
C VAL A 953 0.02 -32.97 1.13
N GLY A 954 -1.17 -33.31 1.61
CA GLY A 954 -1.83 -34.59 1.31
C GLY A 954 -2.28 -34.72 -0.15
N HIS A 955 -3.39 -34.06 -0.50
CA HIS A 955 -4.04 -34.20 -1.80
C HIS A 955 -3.14 -33.87 -2.98
N ALA A 956 -2.36 -32.78 -2.90
CA ALA A 956 -1.43 -32.42 -3.96
C ALA A 956 -0.32 -33.47 -4.16
N HIS A 957 0.18 -34.10 -3.08
CA HIS A 957 1.14 -35.20 -3.22
C HIS A 957 0.51 -36.46 -3.83
N ARG A 958 -0.80 -36.70 -3.64
CA ARG A 958 -1.49 -37.78 -4.37
C ARG A 958 -1.44 -37.59 -5.89
N VAL A 959 -1.41 -36.34 -6.37
CA VAL A 959 -1.21 -36.04 -7.80
C VAL A 959 0.19 -36.44 -8.27
N LEU A 960 1.24 -36.19 -7.48
CA LEU A 960 2.59 -36.69 -7.78
C LEU A 960 2.62 -38.22 -7.90
N ARG A 961 2.00 -38.91 -6.93
CA ARG A 961 1.92 -40.39 -6.96
C ARG A 961 1.15 -40.90 -8.18
N TYR A 962 0.08 -40.22 -8.56
CA TYR A 962 -0.66 -40.53 -9.78
C TYR A 962 0.26 -40.49 -11.00
N TRP A 963 1.05 -39.42 -11.18
CA TRP A 963 1.96 -39.32 -12.33
C TRP A 963 3.01 -40.42 -12.35
N ARG A 964 3.66 -40.68 -11.20
CA ARG A 964 4.67 -41.74 -11.10
C ARG A 964 4.10 -43.14 -11.34
N ALA A 965 2.87 -43.41 -10.90
CA ALA A 965 2.19 -44.66 -11.17
C ALA A 965 1.88 -44.84 -12.67
N ARG A 966 1.46 -43.76 -13.34
CA ARG A 966 1.23 -43.76 -14.80
C ARG A 966 2.52 -44.06 -15.56
N GLU A 967 3.64 -43.49 -15.12
CA GLU A 967 4.97 -43.74 -15.71
C GLU A 967 5.47 -45.17 -15.46
N SER A 968 5.14 -45.78 -14.31
CA SER A 968 5.43 -47.19 -14.04
C SER A 968 4.49 -48.17 -14.75
N GLY A 969 3.58 -47.69 -15.61
CA GLY A 969 2.69 -48.53 -16.43
C GLY A 969 1.33 -48.86 -15.81
N VAL A 970 0.95 -48.24 -14.68
CA VAL A 970 -0.40 -48.41 -14.10
C VAL A 970 -1.45 -47.80 -15.03
N THR A 971 -2.57 -48.49 -15.21
CA THR A 971 -3.66 -48.01 -16.07
C THR A 971 -4.24 -46.70 -15.54
N HIS A 972 -4.77 -45.88 -16.44
CA HIS A 972 -5.34 -44.58 -16.06
C HIS A 972 -6.46 -44.71 -15.02
N GLU A 973 -7.34 -45.69 -15.23
CA GLU A 973 -8.46 -45.98 -14.33
C GLU A 973 -8.00 -46.37 -12.93
N GLN A 974 -7.02 -47.29 -12.83
CA GLN A 974 -6.49 -47.71 -11.54
C GLN A 974 -5.77 -46.56 -10.84
N ALA A 975 -4.93 -45.81 -11.55
CA ALA A 975 -4.22 -44.67 -10.97
C ALA A 975 -5.18 -43.56 -10.48
N LEU A 976 -6.27 -43.29 -11.23
CA LEU A 976 -7.30 -42.33 -10.83
C LEU A 976 -8.05 -42.80 -9.57
N ARG A 977 -8.32 -44.11 -9.47
CA ARG A 977 -8.92 -44.72 -8.27
C ARG A 977 -7.99 -44.60 -7.07
N ASP A 978 -6.71 -44.94 -7.22
CA ASP A 978 -5.73 -44.83 -6.14
C ASP A 978 -5.58 -43.36 -5.67
N LEU A 979 -5.62 -42.40 -6.59
CA LEU A 979 -5.66 -40.97 -6.29
C LEU A 979 -6.89 -40.60 -5.47
N ALA A 980 -8.08 -41.02 -5.91
CA ALA A 980 -9.35 -40.72 -5.23
C ALA A 980 -9.42 -41.36 -3.82
N ASP A 981 -8.98 -42.60 -3.68
CA ASP A 981 -8.92 -43.28 -2.39
C ASP A 981 -7.90 -42.63 -1.46
N GLY A 982 -6.77 -42.15 -2.00
CA GLY A 982 -5.80 -41.34 -1.27
C GLY A 982 -6.39 -40.02 -0.75
N ILE A 983 -7.08 -39.26 -1.61
CA ILE A 983 -7.79 -38.01 -1.22
C ILE A 983 -8.80 -38.29 -0.09
N LYS A 984 -9.55 -39.38 -0.21
CA LYS A 984 -10.52 -39.79 0.80
C LYS A 984 -9.86 -40.15 2.12
N ALA A 985 -8.77 -40.93 2.08
CA ALA A 985 -8.03 -41.31 3.28
C ALA A 985 -7.44 -40.09 4.00
N ASP A 986 -6.85 -39.16 3.24
CA ASP A 986 -6.30 -37.91 3.72
C ASP A 986 -7.40 -37.07 4.40
N THR A 987 -8.53 -36.84 3.71
CA THR A 987 -9.65 -36.08 4.28
C THR A 987 -10.25 -36.76 5.52
N GLN A 988 -10.32 -38.08 5.55
CA GLN A 988 -10.78 -38.81 6.73
C GLN A 988 -9.82 -38.69 7.91
N ALA A 989 -8.50 -38.64 7.67
CA ALA A 989 -7.52 -38.36 8.72
C ALA A 989 -7.72 -36.96 9.30
N TRP A 990 -7.97 -35.97 8.43
CA TRP A 990 -8.30 -34.60 8.87
C TRP A 990 -9.57 -34.51 9.68
N ILE A 991 -10.64 -35.19 9.25
CA ILE A 991 -11.90 -35.23 10.00
C ILE A 991 -11.69 -35.88 11.36
N ARG A 992 -11.02 -37.04 11.45
CA ARG A 992 -10.74 -37.69 12.75
C ARG A 992 -9.93 -36.79 13.69
N HIS A 993 -8.96 -36.06 13.15
CA HIS A 993 -8.19 -35.08 13.93
C HIS A 993 -9.07 -33.91 14.40
N SER A 994 -10.06 -33.53 13.60
CA SER A 994 -11.01 -32.47 13.93
C SER A 994 -12.13 -32.92 14.89
N GLU A 995 -12.51 -34.20 14.90
CA GLU A 995 -13.55 -34.75 15.77
C GLU A 995 -13.26 -34.51 17.26
N SER A 996 -12.00 -34.61 17.70
CA SER A 996 -11.61 -34.28 19.09
C SER A 996 -11.85 -32.82 19.44
N GLU A 997 -11.80 -31.92 18.46
CA GLU A 997 -12.10 -30.50 18.62
C GLU A 997 -13.60 -30.20 18.64
N PHE A 998 -14.47 -31.11 18.19
CA PHE A 998 -15.93 -30.93 18.24
C PHE A 998 -16.62 -31.68 19.38
N SER A 999 -15.86 -32.43 20.21
CA SER A 999 -16.45 -33.37 21.17
C SER A 999 -16.41 -32.96 22.66
N PRO A 1000 -17.03 -31.85 23.10
CA PRO A 1000 -17.49 -31.72 24.48
C PRO A 1000 -18.93 -32.27 24.65
N MET A 1001 -19.24 -32.74 25.87
CA MET A 1001 -20.53 -33.34 26.22
C MET A 1001 -21.67 -32.32 26.02
N PRO A 1002 -22.66 -32.56 25.13
CA PRO A 1002 -23.74 -31.61 24.91
C PRO A 1002 -24.68 -31.54 26.14
N PRO A 1003 -25.27 -30.37 26.45
CA PRO A 1003 -26.27 -30.27 27.51
C PRO A 1003 -27.51 -31.11 27.22
N ALA A 1004 -28.30 -31.40 28.26
CA ALA A 1004 -29.46 -32.30 28.19
C ALA A 1004 -30.56 -31.87 27.19
N ASP A 1005 -30.67 -30.59 26.81
CA ASP A 1005 -31.74 -30.08 25.91
C ASP A 1005 -31.22 -29.71 24.50
N ARG A 1006 -30.97 -30.74 23.67
CA ARG A 1006 -30.52 -30.58 22.27
C ARG A 1006 -31.50 -29.79 21.39
N ARG A 1007 -32.81 -29.84 21.69
CA ARG A 1007 -33.83 -29.19 20.87
C ARG A 1007 -33.80 -27.68 21.05
N ALA A 1008 -33.64 -27.21 22.28
CA ALA A 1008 -33.44 -25.79 22.57
C ALA A 1008 -32.21 -25.24 21.83
N LEU A 1009 -31.07 -25.96 21.88
CA LEU A 1009 -29.82 -25.53 21.24
C LEU A 1009 -29.94 -25.47 19.71
N ALA A 1010 -30.63 -26.42 19.09
CA ALA A 1010 -30.92 -26.38 17.66
C ALA A 1010 -31.75 -25.14 17.30
N ALA A 1011 -32.79 -24.83 18.09
CA ALA A 1011 -33.59 -23.63 17.91
C ALA A 1011 -32.76 -22.34 18.10
N THR A 1012 -31.85 -22.30 19.08
CA THR A 1012 -30.94 -21.17 19.29
C THR A 1012 -30.01 -20.95 18.10
N ARG A 1013 -29.44 -22.02 17.55
CA ARG A 1013 -28.57 -21.97 16.37
C ARG A 1013 -29.34 -21.54 15.12
N GLU A 1014 -30.57 -22.01 14.94
CA GLU A 1014 -31.44 -21.58 13.84
C GLU A 1014 -31.83 -20.11 13.99
N HIS A 1015 -32.17 -19.68 15.20
CA HIS A 1015 -32.45 -18.28 15.51
C HIS A 1015 -31.24 -17.41 15.19
N ARG A 1016 -30.04 -17.74 15.71
CA ARG A 1016 -28.77 -17.06 15.41
C ARG A 1016 -28.50 -16.98 13.90
N ALA A 1017 -28.67 -18.09 13.18
CA ALA A 1017 -28.50 -18.10 11.72
C ALA A 1017 -29.53 -17.24 10.98
N SER A 1018 -30.73 -17.06 11.54
CA SER A 1018 -31.75 -16.15 11.00
C SER A 1018 -31.39 -14.67 11.18
N LEU A 1019 -30.45 -14.35 12.08
CA LEU A 1019 -29.97 -12.98 12.32
C LEU A 1019 -28.84 -12.61 11.37
N LEU A 1020 -28.13 -13.61 10.82
CA LEU A 1020 -27.17 -13.39 9.75
C LEU A 1020 -27.90 -12.79 8.55
N ILE A 1021 -27.64 -11.53 8.26
CA ILE A 1021 -28.09 -10.89 7.03
C ILE A 1021 -27.39 -11.64 5.89
N ARG A 1022 -28.15 -12.45 5.15
CA ARG A 1022 -27.68 -13.42 4.12
C ARG A 1022 -27.07 -12.76 2.86
N ASP A 1023 -26.58 -11.53 2.97
CA ASP A 1023 -25.88 -10.89 1.86
C ASP A 1023 -24.38 -11.14 2.00
N HIS A 1024 -23.92 -12.19 1.32
CA HIS A 1024 -22.55 -12.69 1.34
C HIS A 1024 -21.52 -11.76 0.69
N SER A 1025 -21.92 -10.55 0.27
CA SER A 1025 -21.10 -9.68 -0.59
C SER A 1025 -20.79 -8.30 -0.01
N ASP A 1026 -21.30 -7.94 1.17
CA ASP A 1026 -21.17 -6.56 1.69
C ASP A 1026 -19.95 -6.32 2.58
N GLU A 1027 -19.15 -5.32 2.20
CA GLU A 1027 -18.18 -4.66 3.08
C GLU A 1027 -18.84 -3.91 4.26
N TRP A 1028 -20.15 -3.68 4.19
CA TRP A 1028 -20.91 -2.91 5.19
C TRP A 1028 -21.20 -3.69 6.49
N ILE A 1029 -21.18 -5.04 6.46
CA ILE A 1029 -21.28 -5.91 7.66
C ILE A 1029 -20.02 -5.80 8.54
N ARG A 1030 -18.96 -5.19 8.01
CA ARG A 1030 -17.66 -5.09 8.66
C ARG A 1030 -17.63 -3.88 9.60
N VAL A 1031 -17.35 -4.13 10.87
CA VAL A 1031 -16.97 -3.07 11.82
C VAL A 1031 -15.55 -2.62 11.45
N VAL A 1032 -15.42 -1.72 10.47
CA VAL A 1032 -14.15 -1.07 10.14
C VAL A 1032 -14.06 0.22 10.95
N ILE A 1033 -13.47 0.14 12.15
CA ILE A 1033 -13.21 1.34 12.96
C ILE A 1033 -11.83 1.87 12.54
N GLN A 1034 -11.82 2.89 11.67
CA GLN A 1034 -10.61 3.51 11.11
C GLN A 1034 -9.89 4.48 12.08
N ALA A 1035 -9.92 4.23 13.39
CA ALA A 1035 -9.21 5.06 14.37
C ALA A 1035 -8.85 4.25 15.61
N GLY A 1036 -7.80 3.42 15.51
CA GLY A 1036 -7.17 2.74 16.65
C GLY A 1036 -5.66 2.95 16.65
N ARG A 1037 -4.98 2.51 17.71
CA ARG A 1037 -3.52 2.47 17.79
C ARG A 1037 -3.03 1.06 17.46
N LEU A 1038 -1.86 0.95 16.86
CA LEU A 1038 -1.09 -0.29 16.81
C LEU A 1038 -0.63 -0.67 18.22
N HIS A 1039 -0.83 -1.91 18.65
CA HIS A 1039 -0.25 -2.42 19.90
C HIS A 1039 1.04 -3.17 19.63
N ALA A 1040 2.14 -2.43 19.54
CA ALA A 1040 3.46 -2.97 19.19
C ALA A 1040 4.25 -3.54 20.39
N TYR A 1041 3.62 -3.79 21.53
CA TYR A 1041 4.27 -4.39 22.69
C TYR A 1041 4.01 -5.88 22.71
N ALA A 1042 5.01 -6.67 23.13
CA ALA A 1042 4.85 -8.10 23.32
C ALA A 1042 3.69 -8.39 24.28
N LEU A 1043 3.00 -9.50 24.05
CA LEU A 1043 1.89 -9.91 24.90
C LEU A 1043 2.32 -10.02 26.37
N PRO A 1044 1.46 -9.61 27.31
CA PRO A 1044 1.68 -9.87 28.73
C PRO A 1044 1.91 -11.37 28.99
N PRO A 1045 2.73 -11.71 30.00
CA PRO A 1045 2.88 -13.10 30.42
C PRO A 1045 1.53 -13.66 30.88
N LEU A 1046 1.29 -14.94 30.60
CA LEU A 1046 0.08 -15.63 31.03
C LEU A 1046 0.01 -15.63 32.56
N ALA A 1047 -1.11 -15.17 33.11
CA ALA A 1047 -1.31 -15.14 34.55
C ALA A 1047 -1.68 -16.54 35.08
N ASP A 1048 -1.08 -16.97 36.19
CA ASP A 1048 -1.42 -18.25 36.83
C ASP A 1048 -2.86 -18.27 37.37
N THR A 1049 -3.44 -17.09 37.61
CA THR A 1049 -4.81 -16.94 38.13
C THR A 1049 -5.85 -16.91 37.02
N HIS A 1050 -6.92 -17.70 37.19
CA HIS A 1050 -8.07 -17.74 36.30
C HIS A 1050 -8.73 -16.35 36.15
N PRO A 1051 -9.19 -15.93 34.94
CA PRO A 1051 -9.81 -14.62 34.70
C PRO A 1051 -10.96 -14.26 35.67
N ALA A 1052 -11.85 -15.21 35.96
CA ALA A 1052 -12.97 -15.00 36.89
C ALA A 1052 -12.53 -14.66 38.33
N ALA A 1053 -11.37 -15.14 38.78
CA ALA A 1053 -10.83 -14.81 40.10
C ALA A 1053 -10.25 -13.39 40.14
N ARG A 1054 -9.73 -12.89 39.01
CA ARG A 1054 -9.18 -11.53 38.87
C ARG A 1054 -10.28 -10.47 38.87
N ALA A 1055 -11.37 -10.71 38.14
CA ALA A 1055 -12.54 -9.82 38.15
C ALA A 1055 -13.17 -9.64 39.55
N ALA A 1056 -13.14 -10.69 40.38
CA ALA A 1056 -13.59 -10.63 41.76
C ALA A 1056 -12.66 -9.79 42.66
N ALA A 1057 -11.37 -9.67 42.32
CA ALA A 1057 -10.41 -8.85 43.05
C ALA A 1057 -10.41 -7.37 42.61
N GLU A 1058 -10.79 -7.08 41.35
CA GLU A 1058 -10.86 -5.73 40.79
C GLU A 1058 -12.21 -5.03 41.01
N SER A 1059 -13.24 -5.76 41.48
CA SER A 1059 -14.50 -5.14 41.89
C SER A 1059 -14.28 -4.36 43.19
N PRO A 1060 -14.39 -3.02 43.21
CA PRO A 1060 -14.32 -2.28 44.46
C PRO A 1060 -15.46 -2.77 45.36
N SER A 1061 -15.14 -3.07 46.62
CA SER A 1061 -16.16 -3.30 47.63
C SER A 1061 -17.08 -2.08 47.68
N SER A 1062 -18.37 -2.31 47.42
CA SER A 1062 -19.55 -1.42 47.48
C SER A 1062 -19.74 -0.39 46.37
#